data_AF-R7GKZ1-F1
#
_entry.id   AF-R7GKZ1-F1
#
_cell.length_a   1.000
_cell.length_b   1.000
_cell.length_c   1.000
_cell.angle_alpha   90.00
_cell.angle_beta   90.00
_cell.angle_gamma   90.00
#
_symmetry.space_group_name_H-M   'P 1'
#
loop_
_entity.id
_entity.type
_entity.pdbx_description
1 polymer ?
#
loop_
_entity_poly.entity_id
_entity_poly.type
_entity_poly.pdbx_seq_one_letter_code
_entity_poly.pdbx_strand_id
1 'polypeptide(L)'
;MKKNNKTLFKAILPWVIVLLLLSSLFPFLLNNGGSKELTYSQFMTVVKDKKITNVTITPNSFVTKVEGSYKKNSKGDKVNFTTIVPKTDKELDSLTQVLEDKNVKIKVTDSESDNMIWNILGSILPYVILFGGMFWVFKNFNGAAGGNNKAFEFGNSRAKLERNSKTRFTDVAGADEEKEELTELVAFLKNPKKFTEMGAKIPRGVLLVGPPGTGKTLLARAVAGEANVPFYSISGSEFVEMFVGVGAGRVRDMFKKAKENAPCIIFIDEIDAVGRQRGTGVGGGHDEREQTLNQLLVEMDGFEGNEGVIILAATNRADVLDPALLRPGRFDRQIRVSNPDKRARSQILKVHARNKHFAPDVDFDNIAQRTPGFSGAELANVLNEAALLAVRSGHQMITLSDVDEAIDRVIGGPAKKSRKYTEHERKLVAYHETGHAIIGLTLEDANQVQKVTIVPRGDAGGYNLMTPREETYFSTKKQLLATITGYMGGRTAEEIFFGDVSSGAHNDIEQATRIARMMVTELGMSELGPIKYDSGDNAVFLGRDYSQLSNTHSGQIAFEIDQQVRKIIETAHAQATEIINNNKDKMDIIANALLEHETLNHEQIQSLYNTGKMPETYDGTEEHVESNDDNNNTPEPPKADPEDDLLDEMK
;
A
#
# COMPACT_ATOMS: atom_id res chain seq x y z
N MET A 1 52.00 -24.33 -35.69
CA MET A 1 51.96 -23.06 -34.92
C MET A 1 51.19 -22.00 -35.70
N LYS A 2 50.39 -21.14 -35.03
CA LYS A 2 49.42 -20.14 -35.57
C LYS A 2 47.96 -20.60 -35.77
N LYS A 3 47.26 -20.89 -34.68
CA LYS A 3 45.77 -20.82 -34.61
C LYS A 3 45.29 -20.85 -33.14
N ASN A 4 45.63 -19.84 -32.34
CA ASN A 4 45.01 -19.66 -31.01
C ASN A 4 44.91 -18.20 -30.51
N ASN A 5 45.40 -17.22 -31.28
CA ASN A 5 45.44 -15.84 -30.80
C ASN A 5 44.07 -15.13 -30.89
N LYS A 6 43.11 -15.59 -31.71
CA LYS A 6 41.82 -14.88 -31.91
C LYS A 6 40.82 -15.05 -30.76
N THR A 7 40.86 -16.16 -30.02
CA THR A 7 39.97 -16.43 -28.87
C THR A 7 40.48 -15.77 -27.60
N LEU A 8 41.80 -15.81 -27.37
CA LEU A 8 42.47 -15.05 -26.30
C LEU A 8 42.27 -13.55 -26.45
N PHE A 9 42.41 -13.01 -27.67
CA PHE A 9 42.23 -11.58 -27.90
C PHE A 9 40.81 -11.10 -27.61
N LYS A 10 39.77 -11.89 -27.96
CA LYS A 10 38.36 -11.56 -27.64
C LYS A 10 38.04 -11.68 -26.14
N ALA A 11 38.70 -12.57 -25.42
CA ALA A 11 38.55 -12.69 -23.97
C ALA A 11 39.27 -11.57 -23.20
N ILE A 12 40.40 -11.07 -23.73
CA ILE A 12 41.22 -10.04 -23.08
C ILE A 12 40.70 -8.62 -23.38
N LEU A 13 40.08 -8.39 -24.55
CA LEU A 13 39.63 -7.07 -25.02
C LEU A 13 38.73 -6.29 -24.04
N PRO A 14 37.65 -6.85 -23.46
CA PRO A 14 36.80 -6.11 -22.50
C PRO A 14 37.56 -5.73 -21.23
N TRP A 15 38.53 -6.54 -20.80
CA TRP A 15 39.36 -6.23 -19.64
C TRP A 15 40.40 -5.16 -19.92
N VAL A 16 40.93 -5.07 -21.15
CA VAL A 16 41.77 -3.95 -21.59
C VAL A 16 40.97 -2.64 -21.59
N ILE A 17 39.68 -2.68 -21.94
CA ILE A 17 38.79 -1.51 -21.90
C ILE A 17 38.53 -1.08 -20.45
N VAL A 18 38.29 -2.03 -19.54
CA VAL A 18 38.14 -1.74 -18.10
C VAL A 18 39.43 -1.18 -17.51
N LEU A 19 40.58 -1.70 -17.92
CA LEU A 19 41.89 -1.21 -17.49
C LEU A 19 42.17 0.20 -18.01
N LEU A 20 41.80 0.49 -19.27
CA LEU A 20 41.85 1.84 -19.83
C LEU A 20 40.94 2.81 -19.05
N LEU A 21 39.71 2.40 -18.73
CA LEU A 21 38.77 3.21 -17.95
C LEU A 21 39.28 3.48 -16.53
N LEU A 22 39.79 2.46 -15.84
CA LEU A 22 40.38 2.62 -14.50
C LEU A 22 41.65 3.47 -14.54
N SER A 23 42.50 3.32 -15.56
CA SER A 23 43.68 4.17 -15.74
C SER A 23 43.32 5.63 -16.05
N SER A 24 42.19 5.86 -16.72
CA SER A 24 41.65 7.20 -16.97
C SER A 24 41.05 7.83 -15.71
N LEU A 25 40.54 7.03 -14.78
CA LEU A 25 39.95 7.50 -13.51
C LEU A 25 41.01 7.74 -12.42
N PHE A 26 42.17 7.11 -12.53
CA PHE A 26 43.24 7.17 -11.53
C PHE A 26 43.83 8.57 -11.28
N PRO A 27 44.06 9.43 -12.30
CA PRO A 27 44.51 10.81 -12.08
C PRO A 27 43.51 11.65 -11.28
N PHE A 28 42.21 11.34 -11.42
CA PHE A 28 41.13 12.07 -10.75
C PHE A 28 41.06 11.73 -9.24
N LEU A 29 41.45 10.52 -8.86
CA LEU A 29 41.49 10.06 -7.47
C LEU A 29 42.69 10.60 -6.67
N LEU A 30 43.84 10.82 -7.33
CA LEU A 30 45.05 11.34 -6.67
C LEU A 30 45.07 12.87 -6.58
N ASN A 31 44.34 13.59 -7.44
CA ASN A 31 44.38 15.06 -7.49
C ASN A 31 43.38 15.74 -6.55
N ASN A 32 43.32 15.30 -5.29
CA ASN A 32 42.39 15.84 -4.27
C ASN A 32 43.00 16.97 -3.41
N GLY A 33 44.04 17.65 -3.92
CA GLY A 33 44.60 18.86 -3.31
C GLY A 33 43.95 20.11 -3.90
N GLY A 34 42.88 20.62 -3.29
CA GLY A 34 42.20 21.84 -3.73
C GLY A 34 43.02 23.12 -3.52
N SER A 35 44.01 23.39 -4.37
CA SER A 35 44.69 24.69 -4.45
C SER A 35 44.04 25.55 -5.53
N LYS A 36 43.71 26.81 -5.22
CA LYS A 36 43.14 27.72 -6.22
C LYS A 36 44.27 28.28 -7.09
N GLU A 37 44.20 28.02 -8.39
CA GLU A 37 45.17 28.57 -9.36
C GLU A 37 44.89 30.07 -9.56
N LEU A 38 45.92 30.90 -9.37
CA LEU A 38 45.86 32.34 -9.56
C LEU A 38 46.70 32.74 -10.77
N THR A 39 46.20 33.67 -11.59
CA THR A 39 47.04 34.34 -12.59
C THR A 39 48.05 35.27 -11.90
N TYR A 40 49.19 35.51 -12.53
CA TYR A 40 50.25 36.35 -11.96
C TYR A 40 49.74 37.72 -11.51
N SER A 41 48.91 38.37 -12.33
CA SER A 41 48.30 39.66 -12.01
C SER A 41 47.43 39.60 -10.76
N GLN A 42 46.59 38.57 -10.63
CA GLN A 42 45.74 38.36 -9.45
C GLN A 42 46.57 38.05 -8.21
N PHE A 43 47.63 37.27 -8.36
CA PHE A 43 48.56 37.00 -7.28
C PHE A 43 49.22 38.29 -6.78
N MET A 44 49.70 39.15 -7.68
CA MET A 44 50.30 40.43 -7.29
C MET A 44 49.30 41.35 -6.56
N THR A 45 48.02 41.35 -6.96
CA THR A 45 46.97 42.05 -6.21
C THR A 45 46.78 41.46 -4.81
N VAL A 46 46.75 40.13 -4.68
CA VAL A 46 46.62 39.45 -3.39
C VAL A 46 47.82 39.72 -2.47
N VAL A 47 49.05 39.75 -3.03
CA VAL A 47 50.26 40.12 -2.28
C VAL A 47 50.17 41.55 -1.76
N LYS A 48 49.62 42.49 -2.55
CA LYS A 48 49.45 43.90 -2.17
C LYS A 48 48.33 44.12 -1.15
N ASP A 49 47.23 43.40 -1.26
CA ASP A 49 46.03 43.68 -0.46
C ASP A 49 45.90 42.80 0.80
N LYS A 50 46.52 41.62 0.84
CA LYS A 50 46.34 40.63 1.93
C LYS A 50 47.65 40.21 2.58
N LYS A 51 47.57 39.79 3.85
CA LYS A 51 48.74 39.31 4.62
C LYS A 51 49.01 37.83 4.32
N ILE A 52 50.02 37.59 3.49
CA ILE A 52 50.49 36.24 3.16
C ILE A 52 51.30 35.69 4.34
N THR A 53 51.11 34.42 4.65
CA THR A 53 51.75 33.80 5.84
C THR A 53 53.05 33.07 5.50
N ASN A 54 53.04 32.22 4.47
CA ASN A 54 54.21 31.49 3.98
C ASN A 54 54.15 31.39 2.46
N VAL A 55 55.32 31.47 1.80
CA VAL A 55 55.46 31.29 0.36
C VAL A 55 56.62 30.34 0.09
N THR A 56 56.39 29.34 -0.76
CA THR A 56 57.41 28.43 -1.28
C THR A 56 57.60 28.69 -2.77
N ILE A 57 58.84 28.95 -3.17
CA ILE A 57 59.20 29.25 -4.55
C ILE A 57 60.02 28.07 -5.08
N THR A 58 59.54 27.43 -6.15
CA THR A 58 60.22 26.33 -6.82
C THR A 58 60.56 26.76 -8.25
N PRO A 59 61.84 27.06 -8.53
CA PRO A 59 62.26 27.45 -9.87
C PRO A 59 62.26 26.22 -10.80
N ASN A 60 61.61 26.35 -11.96
CA ASN A 60 61.70 25.39 -13.06
C ASN A 60 62.33 26.08 -14.28
N SER A 61 62.79 25.31 -15.27
CA SER A 61 63.68 25.76 -16.36
C SER A 61 63.15 26.94 -17.19
N PHE A 62 61.82 27.12 -17.30
CA PHE A 62 61.21 28.22 -18.07
C PHE A 62 60.25 29.11 -17.27
N VAL A 63 59.80 28.66 -16.10
CA VAL A 63 58.84 29.38 -15.25
C VAL A 63 59.09 29.03 -13.79
N THR A 64 58.76 29.94 -12.88
CA THR A 64 58.89 29.74 -11.44
C THR A 64 57.50 29.45 -10.86
N LYS A 65 57.34 28.28 -10.23
CA LYS A 65 56.10 27.94 -9.53
C LYS A 65 56.15 28.51 -8.12
N VAL A 66 55.12 29.27 -7.76
CA VAL A 66 54.99 29.87 -6.43
C VAL A 66 53.74 29.33 -5.75
N GLU A 67 53.92 28.75 -4.58
CA GLU A 67 52.85 28.19 -3.77
C GLU A 67 52.82 28.84 -2.40
N GLY A 68 51.64 29.13 -1.87
CA GLY A 68 51.56 29.79 -0.58
C GLY A 68 50.17 29.77 0.02
N SER A 69 50.06 30.38 1.20
CA SER A 69 48.77 30.55 1.85
C SER A 69 48.62 31.93 2.50
N TYR A 70 47.43 32.50 2.38
CA TYR A 70 47.05 33.75 3.03
C TYR A 70 45.73 33.58 3.79
N LYS A 71 45.53 34.44 4.80
CA LYS A 71 44.28 34.42 5.58
C LYS A 71 43.24 35.30 4.93
N LYS A 72 42.05 34.77 4.64
CA LYS A 72 41.01 35.50 3.91
C LYS A 72 40.31 36.56 4.76
N ASN A 73 40.14 36.33 6.07
CA ASN A 73 39.49 37.21 7.06
C ASN A 73 40.13 37.06 8.46
N SER A 74 39.87 38.00 9.39
CA SER A 74 40.37 37.96 10.79
C SER A 74 39.97 36.72 11.61
N LYS A 75 39.07 35.87 11.08
CA LYS A 75 38.67 34.58 11.68
C LYS A 75 39.59 33.39 11.35
N GLY A 76 40.67 33.60 10.58
CA GLY A 76 41.79 32.64 10.51
C GLY A 76 41.74 31.61 9.37
N ASP A 77 40.73 31.62 8.50
CA ASP A 77 40.63 30.70 7.36
C ASP A 77 41.80 30.88 6.38
N LYS A 78 42.61 29.82 6.25
CA LYS A 78 43.78 29.76 5.34
C LYS A 78 43.33 29.33 3.96
N VAL A 79 43.66 30.12 2.95
CA VAL A 79 43.44 29.77 1.55
C VAL A 79 44.79 29.47 0.91
N ASN A 80 44.92 28.28 0.34
CA ASN A 80 46.10 27.85 -0.40
C ASN A 80 45.96 28.27 -1.87
N PHE A 81 47.05 28.78 -2.44
CA PHE A 81 47.09 29.20 -3.84
C PHE A 81 48.37 28.70 -4.51
N THR A 82 48.28 28.55 -5.83
CA THR A 82 49.39 28.20 -6.71
C THR A 82 49.38 29.16 -7.89
N THR A 83 50.55 29.69 -8.25
CA THR A 83 50.69 30.57 -9.41
C THR A 83 52.01 30.29 -10.14
N ILE A 84 52.05 30.70 -11.41
CA ILE A 84 53.20 30.53 -12.28
C ILE A 84 53.69 31.92 -12.68
N VAL A 85 54.96 32.20 -12.37
CA VAL A 85 55.62 33.47 -12.66
C VAL A 85 56.64 33.27 -13.77
N PRO A 86 56.64 34.09 -14.84
CA PRO A 86 57.68 34.05 -15.86
C PRO A 86 59.06 34.29 -15.25
N LYS A 87 60.06 33.49 -15.62
CA LYS A 87 61.42 33.63 -15.11
C LYS A 87 62.15 34.77 -15.83
N THR A 88 61.85 36.01 -15.45
CA THR A 88 62.57 37.21 -15.89
C THR A 88 63.24 37.82 -14.65
N ASP A 89 64.55 38.08 -14.69
CA ASP A 89 65.30 38.51 -13.50
C ASP A 89 64.68 39.76 -12.83
N LYS A 90 64.19 40.71 -13.63
CA LYS A 90 63.47 41.91 -13.12
C LYS A 90 62.17 41.61 -12.37
N GLU A 91 61.44 40.57 -12.76
CA GLU A 91 60.16 40.22 -12.12
C GLU A 91 60.37 39.39 -10.85
N LEU A 92 61.43 38.57 -10.82
CA LEU A 92 61.82 37.81 -9.63
C LEU A 92 62.37 38.71 -8.52
N ASP A 93 63.18 39.71 -8.86
CA ASP A 93 63.71 40.68 -7.90
C ASP A 93 62.59 41.55 -7.32
N SER A 94 61.68 42.06 -8.17
CA SER A 94 60.54 42.85 -7.71
C SER A 94 59.54 42.04 -6.87
N LEU A 95 59.34 40.76 -7.19
CA LEU A 95 58.51 39.87 -6.36
C LEU A 95 59.16 39.63 -4.98
N THR A 96 60.46 39.35 -4.96
CA THR A 96 61.20 39.06 -3.71
C THR A 96 61.21 40.29 -2.81
N GLN A 97 61.44 41.47 -3.38
CA GLN A 97 61.45 42.75 -2.66
C GLN A 97 60.07 43.07 -2.03
N VAL A 98 58.97 42.86 -2.77
CA VAL A 98 57.60 43.09 -2.26
C VAL A 98 57.23 42.09 -1.15
N LEU A 99 57.76 40.87 -1.19
CA LEU A 99 57.53 39.84 -0.17
C LEU A 99 58.36 40.08 1.10
N GLU A 100 59.58 40.60 0.96
CA GLU A 100 60.44 41.01 2.08
C GLU A 100 59.90 42.23 2.81
N ASP A 101 59.45 43.26 2.09
CA ASP A 101 58.80 44.46 2.68
C ASP A 101 57.58 44.10 3.55
N LYS A 102 56.92 42.98 3.25
CA LYS A 102 55.77 42.47 4.00
C LYS A 102 56.10 41.40 5.04
N ASN A 103 57.39 41.14 5.27
CA ASN A 103 57.90 40.25 6.31
C ASN A 103 57.38 38.81 6.19
N VAL A 104 57.26 38.30 4.95
CA VAL A 104 56.76 36.95 4.65
C VAL A 104 57.91 35.94 4.69
N LYS A 105 57.69 34.77 5.31
CA LYS A 105 58.69 33.69 5.31
C LYS A 105 58.75 33.02 3.94
N ILE A 106 59.86 33.21 3.23
CA ILE A 106 60.13 32.62 1.92
C ILE A 106 60.95 31.34 2.11
N LYS A 107 60.49 30.23 1.55
CA LYS A 107 61.25 28.96 1.47
C LYS A 107 61.49 28.64 0.00
N VAL A 108 62.74 28.62 -0.45
CA VAL A 108 63.08 28.19 -1.81
C VAL A 108 63.44 26.72 -1.76
N THR A 109 62.78 25.90 -2.58
CA THR A 109 63.03 24.45 -2.66
C THR A 109 63.45 24.08 -4.07
N ASP A 110 64.46 23.23 -4.17
CA ASP A 110 64.98 22.77 -5.46
C ASP A 110 64.10 21.67 -6.04
N SER A 111 63.76 21.78 -7.32
CA SER A 111 62.75 20.93 -7.98
C SER A 111 63.21 19.48 -8.22
N GLU A 112 64.48 19.18 -8.02
CA GLU A 112 65.06 17.87 -8.32
C GLU A 112 64.97 16.84 -7.18
N SER A 113 64.34 17.15 -6.05
CA SER A 113 64.33 16.27 -4.86
C SER A 113 62.98 15.66 -4.49
N ASP A 114 62.11 15.41 -5.47
CA ASP A 114 60.92 14.58 -5.23
C ASP A 114 61.28 13.10 -5.42
N ASN A 115 61.16 12.33 -4.34
CA ASN A 115 61.68 10.96 -4.21
C ASN A 115 61.18 10.03 -5.36
N MET A 116 61.99 9.92 -6.42
CA MET A 116 61.70 9.14 -7.63
C MET A 116 61.26 7.69 -7.32
N ILE A 117 61.82 7.09 -6.26
CA ILE A 117 61.50 5.73 -5.82
C ILE A 117 60.05 5.63 -5.30
N TRP A 118 59.56 6.63 -4.57
CA TRP A 118 58.18 6.65 -4.08
C TRP A 118 57.17 6.89 -5.19
N ASN A 119 57.52 7.69 -6.21
CA ASN A 119 56.70 7.86 -7.42
C ASN A 119 56.65 6.58 -8.29
N ILE A 120 57.75 5.83 -8.37
CA ILE A 120 57.80 4.53 -9.06
C ILE A 120 56.99 3.48 -8.29
N LEU A 121 57.12 3.41 -6.96
CA LEU A 121 56.32 2.48 -6.14
C LEU A 121 54.83 2.82 -6.17
N GLY A 122 54.47 4.10 -6.05
CA GLY A 122 53.08 4.57 -6.11
C GLY A 122 52.42 4.32 -7.47
N SER A 123 53.20 4.34 -8.55
CA SER A 123 52.69 4.03 -9.90
C SER A 123 52.62 2.53 -10.20
N ILE A 124 53.47 1.69 -9.61
CA ILE A 124 53.51 0.24 -9.87
C ILE A 124 52.60 -0.56 -8.93
N LEU A 125 52.45 -0.14 -7.67
CA LEU A 125 51.67 -0.86 -6.64
C LEU A 125 50.22 -1.16 -7.04
N PRO A 126 49.46 -0.25 -7.70
CA PRO A 126 48.09 -0.54 -8.13
C PRO A 126 48.04 -1.65 -9.18
N TYR A 127 49.02 -1.68 -10.10
CA TYR A 127 49.10 -2.74 -11.10
C TYR A 127 49.47 -4.08 -10.45
N VAL A 128 50.35 -4.09 -9.46
CA VAL A 128 50.70 -5.33 -8.73
C VAL A 128 49.51 -5.89 -7.95
N ILE A 129 48.73 -5.04 -7.28
CA ILE A 129 47.48 -5.45 -6.60
C ILE A 129 46.46 -5.98 -7.60
N LEU A 130 46.33 -5.33 -8.76
CA LEU A 130 45.41 -5.72 -9.82
C LEU A 130 45.82 -7.06 -10.46
N PHE A 131 47.10 -7.25 -10.79
CA PHE A 131 47.61 -8.51 -11.32
C PHE A 131 47.57 -9.65 -10.28
N GLY A 132 47.87 -9.36 -9.01
CA GLY A 132 47.75 -10.31 -7.91
C GLY A 132 46.30 -10.73 -7.64
N GLY A 133 45.37 -9.77 -7.64
CA GLY A 133 43.94 -10.01 -7.55
C GLY A 133 43.42 -10.80 -8.74
N MET A 134 43.89 -10.50 -9.95
CA MET A 134 43.52 -11.23 -11.17
C MET A 134 44.02 -12.67 -11.14
N PHE A 135 45.22 -12.94 -10.60
CA PHE A 135 45.74 -14.29 -10.41
C PHE A 135 44.93 -15.09 -9.37
N TRP A 136 44.50 -14.44 -8.28
CA TRP A 136 43.63 -15.05 -7.27
C TRP A 136 42.22 -15.36 -7.80
N VAL A 137 41.62 -14.45 -8.58
CA VAL A 137 40.33 -14.66 -9.24
C VAL A 137 40.44 -15.74 -10.32
N PHE A 138 41.50 -15.76 -11.13
CA PHE A 138 41.72 -16.83 -12.11
C PHE A 138 41.85 -18.21 -11.46
N LYS A 139 42.50 -18.29 -10.30
CA LYS A 139 42.60 -19.53 -9.52
C LYS A 139 41.24 -19.99 -8.98
N ASN A 140 40.35 -19.07 -8.63
CA ASN A 140 39.00 -19.39 -8.14
C ASN A 140 37.97 -19.59 -9.27
N PHE A 141 38.17 -19.03 -10.46
CA PHE A 141 37.26 -19.20 -11.61
C PHE A 141 37.56 -20.42 -12.48
N ASN A 142 38.83 -20.85 -12.59
CA ASN A 142 39.17 -22.08 -13.34
C ASN A 142 38.73 -23.38 -12.63
N GLY A 143 38.24 -23.31 -11.39
CA GLY A 143 37.59 -24.44 -10.71
C GLY A 143 36.10 -24.60 -11.04
N ALA A 144 35.49 -23.65 -11.77
CA ALA A 144 34.06 -23.62 -12.07
C ALA A 144 33.81 -23.52 -13.58
N ALA A 145 34.15 -24.58 -14.31
CA ALA A 145 33.81 -24.77 -15.73
C ALA A 145 32.30 -25.01 -15.95
N GLY A 146 31.46 -24.04 -15.58
CA GLY A 146 29.99 -24.11 -15.70
C GLY A 146 29.26 -22.75 -15.70
N GLY A 147 29.97 -21.63 -15.85
CA GLY A 147 29.42 -20.27 -15.70
C GLY A 147 28.53 -19.76 -16.85
N ASN A 148 28.37 -20.51 -17.95
CA ASN A 148 27.58 -20.05 -19.10
C ASN A 148 26.05 -20.23 -18.94
N ASN A 149 25.57 -20.97 -17.94
CA ASN A 149 24.14 -21.20 -17.74
C ASN A 149 23.41 -20.06 -17.01
N LYS A 150 24.11 -19.25 -16.20
CA LYS A 150 23.45 -18.19 -15.39
C LYS A 150 23.07 -16.94 -16.19
N ALA A 151 23.69 -16.70 -17.34
CA ALA A 151 23.30 -15.59 -18.23
C ALA A 151 22.03 -15.88 -19.04
N PHE A 152 21.67 -17.16 -19.23
CA PHE A 152 20.47 -17.59 -19.95
C PHE A 152 19.22 -17.72 -19.06
N GLU A 153 19.36 -17.78 -17.73
CA GLU A 153 18.23 -17.89 -16.79
C GLU A 153 17.43 -16.59 -16.61
N PHE A 154 17.91 -15.44 -17.13
CA PHE A 154 17.23 -14.14 -16.95
C PHE A 154 15.86 -14.06 -17.64
N GLY A 155 15.62 -14.85 -18.70
CA GLY A 155 14.37 -14.86 -19.47
C GLY A 155 13.33 -15.90 -19.04
N ASN A 156 13.66 -16.80 -18.10
CA ASN A 156 12.73 -17.83 -17.66
C ASN A 156 11.62 -17.25 -16.77
N SER A 157 10.39 -17.73 -16.95
CA SER A 157 9.27 -17.41 -16.08
C SER A 157 9.52 -17.93 -14.66
N ARG A 158 9.28 -17.08 -13.67
CA ARG A 158 9.31 -17.39 -12.24
C ARG A 158 7.96 -17.89 -11.70
N ALA A 159 6.98 -18.12 -12.58
CA ALA A 159 5.65 -18.56 -12.20
C ALA A 159 5.71 -19.80 -11.29
N LYS A 160 5.02 -19.73 -10.15
CA LYS A 160 4.92 -20.84 -9.20
C LYS A 160 3.90 -21.83 -9.72
N LEU A 161 4.33 -23.07 -9.98
CA LEU A 161 3.47 -24.16 -10.38
C LEU A 161 2.95 -24.90 -9.15
N GLU A 162 1.65 -24.79 -8.89
CA GLU A 162 0.93 -25.60 -7.92
C GLU A 162 0.22 -26.73 -8.66
N ARG A 163 0.73 -27.96 -8.56
CA ARG A 163 0.15 -29.12 -9.27
C ARG A 163 -1.20 -29.56 -8.71
N ASN A 164 -1.41 -29.39 -7.41
CA ASN A 164 -2.65 -29.73 -6.71
C ASN A 164 -3.03 -28.58 -5.77
N SER A 165 -3.94 -27.71 -6.22
CA SER A 165 -4.55 -26.72 -5.32
C SER A 165 -5.41 -27.46 -4.29
N LYS A 166 -5.15 -27.24 -3.00
CA LYS A 166 -5.96 -27.81 -1.90
C LYS A 166 -7.27 -27.05 -1.70
N THR A 167 -7.33 -25.81 -2.16
CA THR A 167 -8.45 -24.90 -1.96
C THR A 167 -9.59 -25.25 -2.88
N ARG A 168 -10.81 -25.36 -2.35
CA ARG A 168 -12.05 -25.63 -3.11
C ARG A 168 -13.06 -24.50 -2.95
N PHE A 169 -14.16 -24.54 -3.71
CA PHE A 169 -15.26 -23.58 -3.54
C PHE A 169 -15.88 -23.59 -2.15
N THR A 170 -15.76 -24.69 -1.39
CA THR A 170 -16.18 -24.78 0.02
C THR A 170 -15.36 -23.92 0.99
N ASP A 171 -14.17 -23.47 0.56
CA ASP A 171 -13.28 -22.60 1.34
C ASP A 171 -13.46 -21.13 0.99
N VAL A 172 -14.27 -20.82 -0.03
CA VAL A 172 -14.64 -19.46 -0.41
C VAL A 172 -16.08 -19.24 0.03
N ALA A 173 -16.33 -18.27 0.89
CA ALA A 173 -17.67 -17.90 1.35
C ALA A 173 -18.11 -16.56 0.75
N GLY A 174 -19.42 -16.35 0.62
CA GLY A 174 -19.98 -15.05 0.29
C GLY A 174 -19.79 -14.55 -1.15
N ALA A 175 -19.45 -15.44 -2.09
CA ALA A 175 -19.23 -15.14 -3.50
C ALA A 175 -19.98 -16.14 -4.39
N ASP A 176 -21.27 -16.34 -4.10
CA ASP A 176 -22.04 -17.44 -4.69
C ASP A 176 -22.39 -17.19 -6.16
N GLU A 177 -22.68 -15.94 -6.53
CA GLU A 177 -22.90 -15.53 -7.92
C GLU A 177 -21.61 -15.70 -8.74
N GLU A 178 -20.47 -15.26 -8.21
CA GLU A 178 -19.19 -15.38 -8.90
C GLU A 178 -18.73 -16.84 -9.02
N LYS A 179 -19.04 -17.71 -8.03
CA LYS A 179 -18.81 -19.15 -8.13
C LYS A 179 -19.70 -19.79 -9.20
N GLU A 180 -20.95 -19.39 -9.32
CA GLU A 180 -21.86 -19.91 -10.34
C GLU A 180 -21.31 -19.62 -11.74
N GLU A 181 -20.89 -18.37 -11.97
CA GLU A 181 -20.24 -17.97 -13.23
C GLU A 181 -18.97 -18.78 -13.53
N LEU A 182 -18.14 -19.03 -12.51
CA LEU A 182 -16.90 -19.79 -12.65
C LEU A 182 -17.11 -21.31 -12.76
N THR A 183 -18.28 -21.82 -12.38
CA THR A 183 -18.60 -23.26 -12.47
C THR A 183 -18.62 -23.73 -13.93
N GLU A 184 -18.98 -22.86 -14.87
CA GLU A 184 -18.88 -23.13 -16.30
C GLU A 184 -17.43 -23.41 -16.74
N LEU A 185 -16.47 -22.64 -16.23
CA LEU A 185 -15.04 -22.83 -16.52
C LEU A 185 -14.54 -24.16 -15.93
N VAL A 186 -14.98 -24.49 -14.71
CA VAL A 186 -14.67 -25.78 -14.07
C VAL A 186 -15.20 -26.94 -14.90
N ALA A 187 -16.45 -26.85 -15.38
CA ALA A 187 -17.07 -27.88 -16.20
C ALA A 187 -16.30 -28.11 -17.51
N PHE A 188 -15.82 -27.03 -18.14
CA PHE A 188 -14.97 -27.13 -19.32
C PHE A 188 -13.62 -27.78 -19.01
N LEU A 189 -12.91 -27.33 -17.98
CA LEU A 189 -11.60 -27.88 -17.63
C LEU A 189 -11.68 -29.37 -17.30
N LYS A 190 -12.79 -29.83 -16.71
CA LYS A 190 -13.05 -31.26 -16.48
C LYS A 190 -13.34 -32.02 -17.77
N ASN A 191 -14.12 -31.46 -18.69
CA ASN A 191 -14.60 -32.16 -19.89
C ASN A 191 -14.51 -31.29 -21.16
N PRO A 192 -13.31 -30.95 -21.65
CA PRO A 192 -13.16 -29.97 -22.72
C PRO A 192 -13.77 -30.46 -24.05
N LYS A 193 -13.65 -31.76 -24.36
CA LYS A 193 -14.16 -32.38 -25.59
C LYS A 193 -15.66 -32.16 -25.81
N LYS A 194 -16.46 -32.26 -24.75
CA LYS A 194 -17.92 -32.10 -24.80
C LYS A 194 -18.32 -30.72 -25.33
N PHE A 195 -17.57 -29.68 -24.95
CA PHE A 195 -17.84 -28.32 -25.40
C PHE A 195 -17.36 -28.09 -26.84
N THR A 196 -16.22 -28.68 -27.21
CA THR A 196 -15.72 -28.62 -28.60
C THR A 196 -16.69 -29.30 -29.58
N GLU A 197 -17.21 -30.48 -29.23
CA GLU A 197 -18.16 -31.23 -30.07
C GLU A 197 -19.45 -30.46 -30.32
N MET A 198 -19.88 -29.66 -29.34
CA MET A 198 -21.03 -28.75 -29.46
C MET A 198 -20.71 -27.46 -30.23
N GLY A 199 -19.45 -27.22 -30.60
CA GLY A 199 -19.01 -25.98 -31.26
C GLY A 199 -19.00 -24.75 -30.35
N ALA A 200 -19.07 -24.94 -29.03
CA ALA A 200 -19.07 -23.84 -28.07
C ALA A 200 -17.67 -23.20 -28.02
N LYS A 201 -17.61 -21.88 -28.22
CA LYS A 201 -16.39 -21.09 -28.01
C LYS A 201 -16.34 -20.67 -26.55
N ILE A 202 -15.21 -20.92 -25.92
CA ILE A 202 -15.03 -20.69 -24.48
C ILE A 202 -14.20 -19.44 -24.29
N PRO A 203 -14.52 -18.65 -23.24
CA PRO A 203 -13.73 -17.49 -22.90
C PRO A 203 -12.28 -17.87 -22.66
N ARG A 204 -11.38 -17.19 -23.36
CA ARG A 204 -9.94 -17.43 -23.26
C ARG A 204 -9.35 -16.79 -22.01
N GLY A 205 -9.97 -15.70 -21.57
CA GLY A 205 -9.55 -14.92 -20.43
C GLY A 205 -10.74 -14.45 -19.61
N VAL A 206 -10.65 -14.63 -18.29
CA VAL A 206 -11.61 -14.03 -17.35
C VAL A 206 -10.88 -13.05 -16.45
N LEU A 207 -11.42 -11.84 -16.36
CA LEU A 207 -10.91 -10.78 -15.51
C LEU A 207 -11.77 -10.66 -14.25
N LEU A 208 -11.17 -10.94 -13.10
CA LEU A 208 -11.74 -10.70 -11.77
C LEU A 208 -11.46 -9.25 -11.37
N VAL A 209 -12.51 -8.45 -11.26
CA VAL A 209 -12.42 -7.02 -10.94
C VAL A 209 -13.01 -6.77 -9.57
N GLY A 210 -12.31 -6.08 -8.68
CA GLY A 210 -12.91 -5.67 -7.42
C GLY A 210 -11.92 -5.12 -6.42
N PRO A 211 -12.38 -4.58 -5.28
CA PRO A 211 -11.50 -4.04 -4.24
C PRO A 211 -10.45 -5.05 -3.75
N PRO A 212 -9.32 -4.59 -3.19
CA PRO A 212 -8.34 -5.50 -2.59
C PRO A 212 -8.97 -6.30 -1.44
N GLY A 213 -8.49 -7.52 -1.22
CA GLY A 213 -8.94 -8.34 -0.08
C GLY A 213 -10.29 -9.05 -0.25
N THR A 214 -10.97 -8.95 -1.40
CA THR A 214 -12.25 -9.65 -1.66
C THR A 214 -12.10 -11.13 -2.04
N GLY A 215 -10.88 -11.67 -2.01
CA GLY A 215 -10.64 -13.09 -2.27
C GLY A 215 -10.49 -13.48 -3.75
N LYS A 216 -10.21 -12.54 -4.66
CA LYS A 216 -9.98 -12.82 -6.10
C LYS A 216 -8.96 -13.94 -6.35
N THR A 217 -7.80 -13.87 -5.69
CA THR A 217 -6.75 -14.90 -5.78
C THR A 217 -7.18 -16.23 -5.17
N LEU A 218 -7.96 -16.19 -4.08
CA LEU A 218 -8.51 -17.40 -3.45
C LEU A 218 -9.54 -18.07 -4.37
N LEU A 219 -10.41 -17.29 -5.01
CA LEU A 219 -11.41 -17.76 -5.95
C LEU A 219 -10.75 -18.40 -7.18
N ALA A 220 -9.73 -17.79 -7.76
CA ALA A 220 -8.96 -18.38 -8.86
C ALA A 220 -8.30 -19.72 -8.48
N ARG A 221 -7.73 -19.83 -7.27
CA ARG A 221 -7.19 -21.09 -6.75
C ARG A 221 -8.26 -22.16 -6.51
N ALA A 222 -9.45 -21.73 -6.09
CA ALA A 222 -10.59 -22.62 -5.86
C ALA A 222 -11.13 -23.21 -7.17
N VAL A 223 -11.15 -22.43 -8.27
CA VAL A 223 -11.47 -22.94 -9.62
C VAL A 223 -10.49 -24.04 -10.03
N ALA A 224 -9.19 -23.83 -9.83
CA ALA A 224 -8.17 -24.83 -10.15
C ALA A 224 -8.32 -26.11 -9.29
N GLY A 225 -8.59 -25.96 -8.00
CA GLY A 225 -8.80 -27.08 -7.08
C GLY A 225 -10.07 -27.86 -7.38
N GLU A 226 -11.15 -27.19 -7.80
CA GLU A 226 -12.37 -27.86 -8.23
C GLU A 226 -12.22 -28.58 -9.57
N ALA A 227 -11.51 -27.99 -10.52
CA ALA A 227 -11.20 -28.63 -11.80
C ALA A 227 -10.10 -29.70 -11.68
N ASN A 228 -9.35 -29.72 -10.58
CA ASN A 228 -8.18 -30.56 -10.35
C ASN A 228 -7.13 -30.46 -11.47
N VAL A 229 -6.81 -29.22 -11.86
CA VAL A 229 -5.83 -28.90 -12.91
C VAL A 229 -4.65 -28.10 -12.34
N PRO A 230 -3.47 -28.12 -12.97
CA PRO A 230 -2.33 -27.32 -12.55
C PRO A 230 -2.64 -25.81 -12.55
N PHE A 231 -2.17 -25.12 -11.52
CA PHE A 231 -2.34 -23.68 -11.32
C PHE A 231 -1.00 -22.96 -11.40
N TYR A 232 -0.84 -22.06 -12.37
CA TYR A 232 0.31 -21.19 -12.52
C TYR A 232 -0.02 -19.80 -11.96
N SER A 233 0.64 -19.40 -10.88
CA SER A 233 0.45 -18.07 -10.28
C SER A 233 1.63 -17.16 -10.59
N ILE A 234 1.35 -15.96 -11.10
CA ILE A 234 2.33 -14.90 -11.33
C ILE A 234 1.73 -13.54 -10.96
N SER A 235 2.52 -12.63 -10.38
CA SER A 235 2.11 -11.22 -10.23
C SER A 235 2.50 -10.44 -11.47
N GLY A 236 1.63 -9.53 -11.91
CA GLY A 236 1.85 -8.62 -13.03
C GLY A 236 3.11 -7.77 -12.84
N SER A 237 3.47 -7.45 -11.60
CA SER A 237 4.70 -6.75 -11.28
C SER A 237 5.97 -7.52 -11.67
N GLU A 238 5.94 -8.85 -11.70
CA GLU A 238 7.09 -9.68 -12.09
C GLU A 238 7.44 -9.57 -13.58
N PHE A 239 6.53 -9.02 -14.37
CA PHE A 239 6.77 -8.77 -15.78
C PHE A 239 7.43 -7.42 -16.06
N VAL A 240 7.50 -6.53 -15.07
CA VAL A 240 8.08 -5.19 -15.20
C VAL A 240 9.48 -5.20 -14.63
N GLU A 241 10.49 -5.10 -15.49
CA GLU A 241 11.91 -5.15 -15.13
C GLU A 241 12.70 -3.99 -15.75
N MET A 242 13.91 -3.73 -15.22
CA MET A 242 14.78 -2.65 -15.72
C MET A 242 15.36 -2.93 -17.13
N PHE A 243 15.30 -4.19 -17.58
CA PHE A 243 15.89 -4.61 -18.85
C PHE A 243 14.81 -4.83 -19.92
N VAL A 244 14.91 -4.08 -21.01
CA VAL A 244 14.00 -4.18 -22.16
C VAL A 244 13.98 -5.61 -22.71
N GLY A 245 12.79 -6.15 -22.94
CA GLY A 245 12.57 -7.47 -23.53
C GLY A 245 12.61 -8.66 -22.55
N VAL A 246 13.01 -8.46 -21.29
CA VAL A 246 12.98 -9.53 -20.28
C VAL A 246 11.54 -9.90 -19.92
N GLY A 247 10.66 -8.92 -19.70
CA GLY A 247 9.24 -9.15 -19.43
C GLY A 247 8.56 -9.96 -20.54
N ALA A 248 8.73 -9.54 -21.80
CA ALA A 248 8.22 -10.26 -22.96
C ALA A 248 8.77 -11.70 -23.06
N GLY A 249 10.05 -11.92 -22.74
CA GLY A 249 10.63 -13.27 -22.67
C GLY A 249 9.94 -14.17 -21.64
N ARG A 250 9.67 -13.64 -20.44
CA ARG A 250 8.98 -14.38 -19.36
C ARG A 250 7.54 -14.73 -19.73
N VAL A 251 6.84 -13.81 -20.40
CA VAL A 251 5.49 -14.07 -20.92
C VAL A 251 5.52 -15.27 -21.86
N ARG A 252 6.41 -15.30 -22.86
CA ARG A 252 6.54 -16.45 -23.79
C ARG A 252 6.84 -17.77 -23.07
N ASP A 253 7.79 -17.77 -22.15
CA ASP A 253 8.18 -18.99 -21.43
C ASP A 253 7.03 -19.50 -20.55
N MET A 254 6.29 -18.61 -19.89
CA MET A 254 5.09 -18.96 -19.12
C MET A 254 4.03 -19.64 -20.00
N PHE A 255 3.69 -19.02 -21.13
CA PHE A 255 2.70 -19.57 -22.05
C PHE A 255 3.15 -20.91 -22.64
N LYS A 256 4.43 -21.05 -23.00
CA LYS A 256 5.00 -22.32 -23.47
C LYS A 256 4.84 -23.43 -22.42
N LYS A 257 5.21 -23.17 -21.15
CA LYS A 257 5.07 -24.14 -20.06
C LYS A 257 3.62 -24.50 -19.77
N ALA A 258 2.71 -23.53 -19.87
CA ALA A 258 1.28 -23.76 -19.69
C ALA A 258 0.74 -24.68 -20.80
N LYS A 259 1.12 -24.46 -22.06
CA LYS A 259 0.75 -25.31 -23.20
C LYS A 259 1.25 -26.75 -23.03
N GLU A 260 2.47 -26.94 -22.54
CA GLU A 260 3.04 -28.28 -22.26
C GLU A 260 2.29 -29.03 -21.15
N ASN A 261 1.59 -28.32 -20.25
CA ASN A 261 0.89 -28.88 -19.09
C ASN A 261 -0.64 -28.71 -19.17
N ALA A 262 -1.19 -28.52 -20.36
CA ALA A 262 -2.62 -28.43 -20.57
C ALA A 262 -3.36 -29.74 -20.22
N PRO A 263 -4.59 -29.68 -19.68
CA PRO A 263 -5.35 -28.48 -19.32
C PRO A 263 -4.83 -27.83 -18.03
N CYS A 264 -4.72 -26.50 -18.01
CA CYS A 264 -4.24 -25.76 -16.84
C CYS A 264 -4.82 -24.34 -16.75
N ILE A 265 -4.60 -23.69 -15.60
CA ILE A 265 -4.99 -22.30 -15.36
C ILE A 265 -3.74 -21.44 -15.19
N ILE A 266 -3.69 -20.32 -15.91
CA ILE A 266 -2.72 -19.24 -15.69
C ILE A 266 -3.42 -18.12 -14.92
N PHE A 267 -2.95 -17.80 -13.73
CA PHE A 267 -3.43 -16.69 -12.93
C PHE A 267 -2.42 -15.55 -12.88
N ILE A 268 -2.84 -14.37 -13.35
CA ILE A 268 -2.07 -13.13 -13.33
C ILE A 268 -2.71 -12.18 -12.31
N ASP A 269 -2.10 -12.04 -11.14
CA ASP A 269 -2.52 -11.05 -10.15
C ASP A 269 -2.00 -9.65 -10.53
N GLU A 270 -2.67 -8.58 -10.11
CA GLU A 270 -2.26 -7.18 -10.41
C GLU A 270 -1.91 -6.94 -11.88
N ILE A 271 -2.79 -7.38 -12.79
CA ILE A 271 -2.57 -7.25 -14.24
C ILE A 271 -2.42 -5.77 -14.67
N ASP A 272 -2.91 -4.83 -13.88
CA ASP A 272 -2.74 -3.39 -14.08
C ASP A 272 -1.29 -2.91 -14.01
N ALA A 273 -0.37 -3.69 -13.44
CA ALA A 273 1.07 -3.38 -13.50
C ALA A 273 1.63 -3.37 -14.94
N VAL A 274 1.18 -4.32 -15.78
CA VAL A 274 1.58 -4.46 -17.19
C VAL A 274 0.53 -3.95 -18.17
N GLY A 275 -0.74 -4.01 -17.78
CA GLY A 275 -1.88 -3.73 -18.64
C GLY A 275 -2.33 -2.28 -18.62
N ARG A 276 -1.59 -1.36 -17.99
CA ARG A 276 -2.01 0.03 -17.87
C ARG A 276 -1.97 0.76 -19.22
N GLN A 277 -3.01 1.55 -19.49
CA GLN A 277 -3.05 2.42 -20.66
C GLN A 277 -1.95 3.49 -20.60
N ARG A 278 -1.39 3.83 -21.76
CA ARG A 278 -0.31 4.83 -21.94
C ARG A 278 -0.56 6.13 -21.18
N GLY A 279 0.40 6.53 -20.34
CA GLY A 279 0.58 7.95 -19.95
C GLY A 279 1.52 8.66 -20.92
N THR A 280 1.29 9.94 -21.21
CA THR A 280 2.16 10.78 -22.07
C THR A 280 3.46 11.20 -21.35
N GLY A 281 4.13 10.26 -20.67
CA GLY A 281 5.37 10.50 -19.95
C GLY A 281 6.57 10.45 -20.88
N VAL A 282 7.28 11.56 -21.01
CA VAL A 282 8.55 11.66 -21.74
C VAL A 282 9.63 10.98 -20.88
N GLY A 283 9.79 9.66 -21.00
CA GLY A 283 10.83 8.90 -20.29
C GLY A 283 10.78 7.41 -20.62
N GLY A 284 11.91 6.83 -21.02
CA GLY A 284 12.05 5.48 -21.60
C GLY A 284 11.73 4.26 -20.71
N GLY A 285 10.88 4.40 -19.69
CA GLY A 285 10.30 3.28 -18.94
C GLY A 285 9.06 2.67 -19.60
N HIS A 286 8.53 3.33 -20.64
CA HIS A 286 7.33 2.86 -21.37
C HIS A 286 7.60 1.68 -22.29
N ASP A 287 8.77 1.61 -22.92
CA ASP A 287 9.04 0.65 -24.00
C ASP A 287 8.99 -0.81 -23.51
N GLU A 288 9.41 -1.06 -22.28
CA GLU A 288 9.43 -2.41 -21.70
C GLU A 288 8.03 -2.92 -21.33
N ARG A 289 7.20 -2.05 -20.72
CA ARG A 289 5.82 -2.39 -20.38
C ARG A 289 4.98 -2.61 -21.63
N GLU A 290 5.13 -1.75 -22.63
CA GLU A 290 4.41 -1.88 -23.90
C GLU A 290 4.83 -3.15 -24.65
N GLN A 291 6.11 -3.47 -24.69
CA GLN A 291 6.58 -4.70 -25.32
C GLN A 291 6.02 -5.94 -24.62
N THR A 292 5.97 -5.92 -23.28
CA THR A 292 5.48 -7.04 -22.48
C THR A 292 3.97 -7.20 -22.60
N LEU A 293 3.22 -6.10 -22.60
CA LEU A 293 1.79 -6.06 -22.87
C LEU A 293 1.48 -6.61 -24.26
N ASN A 294 2.16 -6.12 -25.30
CA ASN A 294 1.95 -6.60 -26.66
C ASN A 294 2.28 -8.09 -26.79
N GLN A 295 3.32 -8.58 -26.12
CA GLN A 295 3.63 -10.00 -26.09
C GLN A 295 2.51 -10.80 -25.42
N LEU A 296 1.95 -10.33 -24.31
CA LEU A 296 0.80 -10.96 -23.67
C LEU A 296 -0.39 -11.05 -24.63
N LEU A 297 -0.70 -9.96 -25.34
CA LEU A 297 -1.77 -9.94 -26.35
C LEU A 297 -1.53 -10.93 -27.49
N VAL A 298 -0.29 -11.03 -27.99
CA VAL A 298 0.07 -11.99 -29.04
C VAL A 298 -0.08 -13.42 -28.57
N GLU A 299 0.32 -13.74 -27.33
CA GLU A 299 0.14 -15.10 -26.78
C GLU A 299 -1.34 -15.42 -26.57
N MET A 300 -2.17 -14.47 -26.12
CA MET A 300 -3.62 -14.64 -25.95
C MET A 300 -4.34 -14.88 -27.29
N ASP A 301 -3.98 -14.12 -28.33
CA ASP A 301 -4.55 -14.27 -29.68
C ASP A 301 -4.02 -15.55 -30.36
N GLY A 302 -2.78 -15.95 -30.04
CA GLY A 302 -2.07 -17.09 -30.61
C GLY A 302 -2.52 -18.48 -30.12
N PHE A 303 -3.53 -18.56 -29.24
CA PHE A 303 -4.18 -19.82 -28.94
C PHE A 303 -5.10 -20.22 -30.10
N GLU A 304 -4.73 -21.22 -30.88
CA GLU A 304 -5.71 -21.88 -31.74
C GLU A 304 -6.65 -22.72 -30.85
N GLY A 305 -7.95 -22.73 -31.15
CA GLY A 305 -8.95 -23.29 -30.24
C GLY A 305 -8.60 -24.70 -29.77
N ASN A 306 -8.92 -25.00 -28.51
CA ASN A 306 -8.87 -26.31 -27.85
C ASN A 306 -7.61 -26.74 -27.07
N GLU A 307 -6.65 -25.86 -26.82
CA GLU A 307 -5.47 -26.21 -25.99
C GLU A 307 -5.80 -26.36 -24.48
N GLY A 308 -7.04 -26.17 -24.03
CA GLY A 308 -7.43 -26.41 -22.63
C GLY A 308 -6.76 -25.49 -21.59
N VAL A 309 -6.21 -24.35 -22.04
CA VAL A 309 -5.60 -23.33 -21.18
C VAL A 309 -6.59 -22.19 -20.96
N ILE A 310 -6.84 -21.85 -19.69
CA ILE A 310 -7.65 -20.68 -19.30
C ILE A 310 -6.76 -19.66 -18.61
N ILE A 311 -6.92 -18.39 -18.97
CA ILE A 311 -6.26 -17.27 -18.33
C ILE A 311 -7.24 -16.61 -17.36
N LEU A 312 -6.87 -16.54 -16.08
CA LEU A 312 -7.56 -15.74 -15.07
C LEU A 312 -6.66 -14.56 -14.73
N ALA A 313 -7.22 -13.37 -14.65
CA ALA A 313 -6.49 -12.18 -14.20
C ALA A 313 -7.26 -11.47 -13.09
N ALA A 314 -6.56 -10.84 -12.16
CA ALA A 314 -7.16 -10.01 -11.13
C ALA A 314 -6.67 -8.57 -11.24
N THR A 315 -7.59 -7.62 -11.04
CA THR A 315 -7.27 -6.19 -10.92
C THR A 315 -8.14 -5.53 -9.87
N ASN A 316 -7.59 -4.53 -9.19
CA ASN A 316 -8.36 -3.62 -8.36
C ASN A 316 -8.95 -2.44 -9.16
N ARG A 317 -8.42 -2.22 -10.37
CA ARG A 317 -8.67 -1.05 -11.22
C ARG A 317 -8.84 -1.46 -12.67
N ALA A 318 -10.07 -1.76 -13.07
CA ALA A 318 -10.38 -2.06 -14.47
C ALA A 318 -10.35 -0.80 -15.36
N ASP A 319 -10.54 0.38 -14.77
CA ASP A 319 -10.56 1.71 -15.41
C ASP A 319 -9.21 2.08 -16.05
N VAL A 320 -8.09 1.63 -15.48
CA VAL A 320 -6.75 2.00 -15.97
C VAL A 320 -6.20 1.03 -17.01
N LEU A 321 -6.90 -0.08 -17.27
CA LEU A 321 -6.44 -1.11 -18.19
C LEU A 321 -6.55 -0.65 -19.65
N ASP A 322 -5.61 -1.10 -20.48
CA ASP A 322 -5.66 -0.91 -21.91
C ASP A 322 -6.92 -1.60 -22.48
N PRO A 323 -7.80 -0.86 -23.17
CA PRO A 323 -9.00 -1.43 -23.79
C PRO A 323 -8.73 -2.60 -24.73
N ALA A 324 -7.51 -2.73 -25.24
CA ALA A 324 -7.09 -3.87 -26.05
C ALA A 324 -7.17 -5.19 -25.28
N LEU A 325 -6.92 -5.21 -23.96
CA LEU A 325 -7.03 -6.42 -23.14
C LEU A 325 -8.48 -6.91 -23.00
N LEU A 326 -9.44 -5.98 -23.04
CA LEU A 326 -10.87 -6.26 -22.83
C LEU A 326 -11.62 -6.62 -24.12
N ARG A 327 -10.92 -6.74 -25.25
CA ARG A 327 -11.54 -7.09 -26.53
C ARG A 327 -11.94 -8.57 -26.57
N PRO A 328 -13.02 -8.92 -27.30
CA PRO A 328 -13.41 -10.32 -27.49
C PRO A 328 -12.26 -11.19 -27.99
N GLY A 329 -12.08 -12.37 -27.37
CA GLY A 329 -10.95 -13.27 -27.63
C GLY A 329 -9.78 -13.11 -26.67
N ARG A 330 -9.80 -12.10 -25.78
CA ARG A 330 -8.80 -11.88 -24.73
C ARG A 330 -9.45 -12.03 -23.35
N PHE A 331 -9.61 -10.95 -22.58
CA PHE A 331 -10.46 -10.94 -21.39
C PHE A 331 -11.89 -10.59 -21.78
N ASP A 332 -12.57 -11.57 -22.37
CA ASP A 332 -13.93 -11.44 -22.87
C ASP A 332 -14.99 -11.55 -21.76
N ARG A 333 -14.66 -12.17 -20.62
CA ARG A 333 -15.52 -12.19 -19.43
C ARG A 333 -14.93 -11.34 -18.31
N GLN A 334 -15.77 -10.52 -17.70
CA GLN A 334 -15.42 -9.72 -16.53
C GLN A 334 -16.37 -10.08 -15.40
N ILE A 335 -15.82 -10.55 -14.28
CA ILE A 335 -16.58 -10.90 -13.09
C ILE A 335 -16.22 -9.88 -12.02
N ARG A 336 -17.23 -9.16 -11.51
CA ARG A 336 -17.02 -8.16 -10.45
C ARG A 336 -17.16 -8.84 -9.09
N VAL A 337 -16.07 -8.91 -8.35
CA VAL A 337 -16.01 -9.45 -6.98
C VAL A 337 -16.09 -8.28 -6.00
N SER A 338 -17.29 -8.00 -5.49
CA SER A 338 -17.56 -6.86 -4.62
C SER A 338 -17.20 -7.14 -3.15
N ASN A 339 -17.29 -6.12 -2.29
CA ASN A 339 -17.19 -6.35 -0.85
C ASN A 339 -18.41 -7.18 -0.37
N PRO A 340 -18.22 -8.09 0.60
CA PRO A 340 -19.27 -8.97 1.08
C PRO A 340 -20.40 -8.23 1.81
N ASP A 341 -21.63 -8.69 1.60
CA ASP A 341 -22.82 -8.27 2.36
C ASP A 341 -22.80 -8.84 3.79
N LYS A 342 -23.71 -8.40 4.67
CA LYS A 342 -23.79 -8.90 6.06
C LYS A 342 -23.78 -10.45 6.14
N ARG A 343 -24.53 -11.14 5.27
CA ARG A 343 -24.63 -12.61 5.29
C ARG A 343 -23.32 -13.25 4.85
N ALA A 344 -22.71 -12.78 3.77
CA ALA A 344 -21.40 -13.19 3.29
C ALA A 344 -20.33 -12.97 4.36
N ARG A 345 -20.32 -11.83 5.06
CA ARG A 345 -19.36 -11.55 6.14
C ARG A 345 -19.48 -12.58 7.27
N SER A 346 -20.68 -12.92 7.70
CA SER A 346 -20.91 -13.99 8.69
C SER A 346 -20.37 -15.34 8.22
N GLN A 347 -20.62 -15.72 6.96
CA GLN A 347 -20.09 -16.97 6.40
C GLN A 347 -18.56 -16.95 6.30
N ILE A 348 -17.95 -15.83 5.89
CA ILE A 348 -16.50 -15.65 5.81
C ILE A 348 -15.87 -15.77 7.20
N LEU A 349 -16.47 -15.13 8.22
CA LEU A 349 -16.05 -15.28 9.61
C LEU A 349 -16.09 -16.75 10.05
N LYS A 350 -17.19 -17.47 9.75
CA LYS A 350 -17.34 -18.91 10.06
C LYS A 350 -16.27 -19.76 9.38
N VAL A 351 -15.87 -19.47 8.14
CA VAL A 351 -14.77 -20.18 7.45
C VAL A 351 -13.44 -19.93 8.15
N HIS A 352 -13.13 -18.67 8.48
CA HIS A 352 -11.87 -18.32 9.15
C HIS A 352 -11.84 -18.69 10.64
N ALA A 353 -12.99 -19.03 11.23
CA ALA A 353 -13.14 -19.51 12.59
C ALA A 353 -12.81 -21.00 12.76
N ARG A 354 -12.88 -21.82 11.72
CA ARG A 354 -12.73 -23.30 11.80
C ARG A 354 -11.47 -23.80 12.53
N ASN A 355 -10.38 -23.03 12.48
CA ASN A 355 -9.09 -23.39 13.07
C ASN A 355 -8.79 -22.63 14.38
N LYS A 356 -9.81 -22.05 15.03
CA LYS A 356 -9.68 -21.24 16.25
C LYS A 356 -10.74 -21.66 17.27
N HIS A 357 -10.43 -21.46 18.56
CA HIS A 357 -11.33 -21.78 19.66
C HIS A 357 -12.00 -20.50 20.14
N PHE A 358 -13.32 -20.41 19.98
CA PHE A 358 -14.13 -19.29 20.45
C PHE A 358 -14.95 -19.70 21.67
N ALA A 359 -15.24 -18.75 22.53
CA ALA A 359 -16.20 -18.93 23.60
C ALA A 359 -17.64 -19.02 23.05
N PRO A 360 -18.58 -19.70 23.76
CA PRO A 360 -19.93 -19.96 23.25
C PRO A 360 -20.81 -18.72 23.05
N ASP A 361 -20.43 -17.60 23.65
CA ASP A 361 -21.09 -16.29 23.57
C ASP A 361 -20.81 -15.54 22.25
N VAL A 362 -19.84 -16.01 21.45
CA VAL A 362 -19.43 -15.34 20.21
C VAL A 362 -20.39 -15.66 19.06
N ASP A 363 -21.26 -14.69 18.74
CA ASP A 363 -22.13 -14.74 17.56
C ASP A 363 -21.53 -13.98 16.35
N PHE A 364 -21.20 -14.72 15.29
CA PHE A 364 -20.67 -14.17 14.05
C PHE A 364 -21.67 -13.30 13.27
N ASP A 365 -22.97 -13.51 13.44
CA ASP A 365 -24.00 -12.68 12.79
C ASP A 365 -24.04 -11.26 13.39
N ASN A 366 -23.81 -11.14 14.70
CA ASN A 366 -23.64 -9.86 15.38
C ASN A 366 -22.31 -9.19 15.02
N ILE A 367 -21.21 -9.94 14.94
CA ILE A 367 -19.91 -9.40 14.50
C ILE A 367 -19.98 -8.88 13.06
N ALA A 368 -20.69 -9.58 12.17
CA ALA A 368 -20.89 -9.16 10.79
C ALA A 368 -21.63 -7.81 10.68
N GLN A 369 -22.53 -7.51 11.61
CA GLN A 369 -23.23 -6.22 11.68
C GLN A 369 -22.28 -5.06 12.06
N ARG A 370 -21.26 -5.34 12.86
CA ARG A 370 -20.29 -4.37 13.36
C ARG A 370 -19.08 -4.18 12.43
N THR A 371 -19.02 -4.90 11.33
CA THR A 371 -17.94 -4.86 10.34
C THR A 371 -18.44 -4.47 8.95
N PRO A 372 -19.29 -3.42 8.80
CA PRO A 372 -19.81 -3.03 7.49
C PRO A 372 -18.67 -2.59 6.56
N GLY A 373 -18.76 -3.00 5.30
CA GLY A 373 -17.77 -2.65 4.28
C GLY A 373 -16.44 -3.40 4.37
N PHE A 374 -16.22 -4.23 5.40
CA PHE A 374 -14.99 -5.02 5.52
C PHE A 374 -14.89 -6.05 4.39
N SER A 375 -13.71 -6.13 3.80
CA SER A 375 -13.32 -7.18 2.86
C SER A 375 -13.07 -8.51 3.59
N GLY A 376 -13.09 -9.62 2.84
CA GLY A 376 -12.83 -10.95 3.41
C GLY A 376 -11.44 -11.04 4.08
N ALA A 377 -10.44 -10.36 3.51
CA ALA A 377 -9.11 -10.28 4.10
C ALA A 377 -9.08 -9.50 5.43
N GLU A 378 -9.85 -8.41 5.55
CA GLU A 378 -9.96 -7.65 6.80
C GLU A 378 -10.67 -8.48 7.88
N LEU A 379 -11.73 -9.22 7.53
CA LEU A 379 -12.39 -10.14 8.47
C LEU A 379 -11.46 -11.26 8.93
N ALA A 380 -10.67 -11.82 8.03
CA ALA A 380 -9.66 -12.81 8.38
C ALA A 380 -8.61 -12.22 9.34
N ASN A 381 -8.24 -10.95 9.13
CA ASN A 381 -7.31 -10.23 9.98
C ASN A 381 -7.90 -9.94 11.37
N VAL A 382 -9.18 -9.55 11.46
CA VAL A 382 -9.89 -9.36 12.74
C VAL A 382 -9.82 -10.63 13.59
N LEU A 383 -10.18 -11.79 13.03
CA LEU A 383 -10.14 -13.04 13.79
C LEU A 383 -8.71 -13.47 14.16
N ASN A 384 -7.72 -13.10 13.35
CA ASN A 384 -6.32 -13.35 13.68
C ASN A 384 -5.83 -12.45 14.82
N GLU A 385 -6.15 -11.16 14.79
CA GLU A 385 -5.85 -10.23 15.89
C GLU A 385 -6.56 -10.63 17.18
N ALA A 386 -7.82 -11.07 17.11
CA ALA A 386 -8.56 -11.57 18.27
C ALA A 386 -7.86 -12.77 18.92
N ALA A 387 -7.36 -13.71 18.11
CA ALA A 387 -6.57 -14.84 18.61
C ALA A 387 -5.26 -14.40 19.28
N LEU A 388 -4.55 -13.41 18.69
CA LEU A 388 -3.33 -12.87 19.27
C LEU A 388 -3.58 -12.10 20.57
N LEU A 389 -4.71 -11.42 20.68
CA LEU A 389 -5.14 -10.72 21.90
C LEU A 389 -5.49 -11.72 23.00
N ALA A 390 -6.28 -12.74 22.69
CA ALA A 390 -6.60 -13.83 23.63
C ALA A 390 -5.33 -14.48 24.20
N VAL A 391 -4.36 -14.81 23.34
CA VAL A 391 -3.05 -15.37 23.77
C VAL A 391 -2.28 -14.39 24.65
N ARG A 392 -2.28 -13.09 24.32
CA ARG A 392 -1.59 -12.06 25.10
C ARG A 392 -2.21 -11.88 26.49
N SER A 393 -3.52 -12.02 26.59
CA SER A 393 -4.28 -11.95 27.84
C SER A 393 -4.26 -13.27 28.63
N GLY A 394 -3.69 -14.35 28.06
CA GLY A 394 -3.65 -15.66 28.68
C GLY A 394 -4.98 -16.42 28.64
N HIS A 395 -5.92 -16.00 27.79
CA HIS A 395 -7.19 -16.69 27.59
C HIS A 395 -6.99 -18.02 26.84
N GLN A 396 -7.72 -19.06 27.24
CA GLN A 396 -7.71 -20.36 26.55
C GLN A 396 -8.61 -20.37 25.30
N MET A 397 -9.63 -19.50 25.27
CA MET A 397 -10.59 -19.33 24.18
C MET A 397 -10.70 -17.85 23.83
N ILE A 398 -11.04 -17.55 22.59
CA ILE A 398 -11.27 -16.18 22.10
C ILE A 398 -12.66 -15.75 22.57
N THR A 399 -12.71 -14.68 23.36
CA THR A 399 -13.95 -14.12 23.92
C THR A 399 -14.52 -13.03 23.00
N LEU A 400 -15.77 -12.61 23.24
CA LEU A 400 -16.37 -11.50 22.50
C LEU A 400 -15.58 -10.19 22.68
N SER A 401 -15.03 -9.93 23.87
CA SER A 401 -14.22 -8.73 24.14
C SER A 401 -12.90 -8.74 23.36
N ASP A 402 -12.27 -9.90 23.16
CA ASP A 402 -11.08 -10.04 22.31
C ASP A 402 -11.39 -9.72 20.84
N VAL A 403 -12.55 -10.15 20.34
CA VAL A 403 -13.00 -9.85 18.97
C VAL A 403 -13.31 -8.36 18.82
N ASP A 404 -13.95 -7.76 19.81
CA ASP A 404 -14.31 -6.35 19.82
C ASP A 404 -13.07 -5.45 19.81
N GLU A 405 -12.07 -5.76 20.64
CA GLU A 405 -10.79 -5.06 20.62
C GLU A 405 -10.05 -5.28 19.29
N ALA A 406 -10.18 -6.45 18.67
CA ALA A 406 -9.60 -6.72 17.36
C ALA A 406 -10.24 -5.89 16.25
N ILE A 407 -11.57 -5.76 16.23
CA ILE A 407 -12.30 -4.89 15.29
C ILE A 407 -11.79 -3.45 15.45
N ASP A 408 -11.79 -2.94 16.69
CA ASP A 408 -11.32 -1.58 16.98
C ASP A 408 -9.89 -1.35 16.49
N ARG A 409 -9.03 -2.36 16.66
CA ARG A 409 -7.62 -2.30 16.27
C ARG A 409 -7.43 -2.33 14.76
N VAL A 410 -8.27 -3.04 14.02
CA VAL A 410 -8.25 -3.03 12.55
C VAL A 410 -8.75 -1.69 12.01
N ILE A 411 -9.73 -1.06 12.66
CA ILE A 411 -10.28 0.25 12.25
C ILE A 411 -9.33 1.40 12.60
N GLY A 412 -9.00 1.56 13.88
CA GLY A 412 -8.32 2.74 14.42
C GLY A 412 -6.87 2.51 14.85
N GLY A 413 -6.38 1.27 14.78
CA GLY A 413 -5.07 0.90 15.30
C GLY A 413 -5.06 0.63 16.81
N PRO A 414 -3.89 0.33 17.39
CA PRO A 414 -3.78 0.00 18.81
C PRO A 414 -4.12 1.21 19.70
N ALA A 415 -4.76 0.94 20.83
CA ALA A 415 -5.07 1.96 21.84
C ALA A 415 -3.80 2.66 22.37
N LYS A 416 -3.79 3.99 22.34
CA LYS A 416 -2.65 4.81 22.80
C LYS A 416 -2.70 4.99 24.31
N LYS A 417 -2.13 4.02 25.07
CA LYS A 417 -2.03 4.12 26.54
C LYS A 417 -1.16 5.28 27.06
N SER A 418 -0.31 5.86 26.22
CA SER A 418 0.64 6.91 26.61
C SER A 418 0.06 8.33 26.54
N ARG A 419 -1.00 8.56 25.76
CA ARG A 419 -1.61 9.89 25.61
C ARG A 419 -2.61 10.08 26.75
N LYS A 420 -2.21 10.83 27.77
CA LYS A 420 -3.10 11.19 28.88
C LYS A 420 -3.91 12.42 28.48
N TYR A 421 -5.21 12.25 28.28
CA TYR A 421 -6.13 13.38 28.20
C TYR A 421 -6.26 14.06 29.55
N THR A 422 -6.47 15.36 29.53
CA THR A 422 -6.99 16.08 30.70
C THR A 422 -8.44 15.66 30.95
N GLU A 423 -8.92 15.79 32.18
CA GLU A 423 -10.31 15.47 32.53
C GLU A 423 -11.31 16.29 31.68
N HIS A 424 -10.97 17.55 31.40
CA HIS A 424 -11.75 18.43 30.53
C HIS A 424 -11.81 17.90 29.09
N GLU A 425 -10.67 17.52 28.50
CA GLU A 425 -10.66 16.93 27.15
C GLU A 425 -11.43 15.60 27.10
N ARG A 426 -11.30 14.76 28.14
CA ARG A 426 -12.04 13.50 28.22
C ARG A 426 -13.54 13.74 28.27
N LYS A 427 -13.99 14.75 29.04
CA LYS A 427 -15.39 15.18 29.08
C LYS A 427 -15.84 15.72 27.73
N LEU A 428 -15.05 16.57 27.09
CA LEU A 428 -15.36 17.11 25.76
C LEU A 428 -15.58 15.98 24.74
N VAL A 429 -14.67 15.00 24.67
CA VAL A 429 -14.80 13.84 23.78
C VAL A 429 -16.04 13.02 24.13
N ALA A 430 -16.32 12.75 25.41
CA ALA A 430 -17.51 11.97 25.79
C ALA A 430 -18.82 12.61 25.33
N TYR A 431 -18.96 13.93 25.47
CA TYR A 431 -20.14 14.66 24.98
C TYR A 431 -20.18 14.73 23.45
N HIS A 432 -19.04 14.91 22.79
CA HIS A 432 -18.94 14.87 21.34
C HIS A 432 -19.45 13.53 20.78
N GLU A 433 -18.92 12.41 21.28
CA GLU A 433 -19.30 11.07 20.83
C GLU A 433 -20.77 10.73 21.17
N THR A 434 -21.26 11.20 22.32
CA THR A 434 -22.66 11.06 22.71
C THR A 434 -23.59 11.85 21.79
N GLY A 435 -23.16 13.02 21.30
CA GLY A 435 -23.94 13.85 20.38
C GLY A 435 -24.25 13.12 19.07
N HIS A 436 -23.25 12.44 18.53
CA HIS A 436 -23.44 11.52 17.42
C HIS A 436 -24.45 10.40 17.77
N ALA A 437 -24.26 9.73 18.91
CA ALA A 437 -25.11 8.59 19.31
C ALA A 437 -26.60 8.97 19.46
N ILE A 438 -26.90 10.11 20.09
CA ILE A 438 -28.28 10.59 20.30
C ILE A 438 -28.99 10.82 18.98
N ILE A 439 -28.31 11.38 17.97
CA ILE A 439 -28.93 11.61 16.66
C ILE A 439 -29.28 10.27 15.98
N GLY A 440 -28.36 9.29 16.03
CA GLY A 440 -28.60 7.95 15.49
C GLY A 440 -29.72 7.18 16.18
N LEU A 441 -30.02 7.48 17.45
CA LEU A 441 -31.10 6.87 18.22
C LEU A 441 -32.46 7.55 17.97
N THR A 442 -32.45 8.85 17.67
CA THR A 442 -33.67 9.66 17.52
C THR A 442 -34.21 9.68 16.09
N LEU A 443 -33.32 9.73 15.10
CA LEU A 443 -33.71 9.72 13.69
C LEU A 443 -33.79 8.29 13.15
N GLU A 444 -34.96 7.91 12.62
CA GLU A 444 -35.17 6.58 12.05
C GLU A 444 -34.31 6.31 10.81
N ASP A 445 -34.12 7.35 9.98
CA ASP A 445 -33.36 7.31 8.74
C ASP A 445 -31.83 7.47 8.95
N ALA A 446 -31.38 7.73 10.20
CA ALA A 446 -29.96 7.88 10.51
C ALA A 446 -29.27 6.53 10.74
N ASN A 447 -27.96 6.53 10.63
CA ASN A 447 -27.15 5.38 11.01
C ASN A 447 -27.29 5.10 12.51
N GLN A 448 -27.45 3.83 12.85
CA GLN A 448 -27.61 3.37 14.21
C GLN A 448 -26.24 3.19 14.87
N VAL A 449 -26.12 3.65 16.11
CA VAL A 449 -24.91 3.47 16.91
C VAL A 449 -24.74 2.01 17.31
N GLN A 450 -23.61 1.39 16.98
CA GLN A 450 -23.27 0.03 17.39
C GLN A 450 -22.33 0.01 18.61
N LYS A 451 -21.44 1.00 18.71
CA LYS A 451 -20.45 1.12 19.79
C LYS A 451 -19.94 2.55 19.88
N VAL A 452 -19.69 3.03 21.09
CA VAL A 452 -19.07 4.33 21.35
C VAL A 452 -17.89 4.14 22.29
N THR A 453 -16.76 4.76 21.98
CA THR A 453 -15.58 4.72 22.86
C THR A 453 -14.87 6.07 22.91
N ILE A 454 -14.36 6.42 24.09
CA ILE A 454 -13.54 7.61 24.33
C ILE A 454 -12.04 7.25 24.48
N VAL A 455 -11.68 6.01 24.12
CA VAL A 455 -10.30 5.54 24.17
C VAL A 455 -9.56 6.00 22.91
N PRO A 456 -8.43 6.74 23.03
CA PRO A 456 -7.72 7.26 21.87
C PRO A 456 -7.08 6.15 21.03
N ARG A 457 -7.33 6.20 19.72
CA ARG A 457 -6.76 5.29 18.72
C ARG A 457 -6.30 6.08 17.51
N GLY A 458 -5.09 5.77 17.04
CA GLY A 458 -4.49 6.53 15.93
C GLY A 458 -4.49 8.03 16.22
N ASP A 459 -5.07 8.82 15.33
CA ASP A 459 -5.20 10.28 15.48
C ASP A 459 -6.55 10.73 16.08
N ALA A 460 -7.47 9.79 16.30
CA ALA A 460 -8.79 10.04 16.90
C ALA A 460 -8.73 9.98 18.44
N GLY A 461 -9.47 10.89 19.10
CA GLY A 461 -9.56 10.95 20.56
C GLY A 461 -10.66 10.09 21.18
N GLY A 462 -11.66 9.77 20.38
CA GLY A 462 -12.73 8.81 20.59
C GLY A 462 -13.28 8.46 19.20
N TYR A 463 -14.19 7.49 19.13
CA TYR A 463 -14.95 7.29 17.91
C TYR A 463 -16.29 6.61 18.19
N ASN A 464 -17.23 6.87 17.28
CA ASN A 464 -18.56 6.26 17.26
C ASN A 464 -18.68 5.33 16.04
N LEU A 465 -18.91 4.04 16.28
CA LEU A 465 -19.20 3.08 15.23
C LEU A 465 -20.69 3.17 14.87
N MET A 466 -21.00 3.93 13.83
CA MET A 466 -22.35 4.04 13.28
C MET A 466 -22.50 3.18 12.05
N THR A 467 -23.57 2.37 12.02
CA THR A 467 -23.88 1.51 10.87
C THR A 467 -25.29 1.77 10.38
N PRO A 468 -25.55 1.71 9.06
CA PRO A 468 -26.92 1.70 8.55
C PRO A 468 -27.74 0.57 9.18
N ARG A 469 -29.04 0.79 9.39
CA ARG A 469 -29.96 -0.27 9.89
C ARG A 469 -30.08 -1.41 8.87
N GLU A 470 -30.12 -1.05 7.60
CA GLU A 470 -30.18 -1.97 6.47
C GLU A 470 -29.13 -1.57 5.42
N GLU A 471 -28.41 -2.56 4.88
CA GLU A 471 -27.48 -2.35 3.77
C GLU A 471 -28.27 -2.25 2.47
N THR A 472 -28.61 -1.02 2.05
CA THR A 472 -29.32 -0.76 0.79
C THR A 472 -28.37 -0.28 -0.30
N TYR A 473 -28.65 -0.67 -1.54
CA TYR A 473 -27.91 -0.17 -2.71
C TYR A 473 -28.13 1.33 -2.98
N PHE A 474 -29.30 1.85 -2.58
CA PHE A 474 -29.70 3.23 -2.83
C PHE A 474 -29.90 3.96 -1.51
N SER A 475 -29.32 5.15 -1.40
CA SER A 475 -29.59 6.09 -0.31
C SER A 475 -30.64 7.10 -0.73
N THR A 476 -31.67 7.27 0.10
CA THR A 476 -32.68 8.30 -0.13
C THR A 476 -32.18 9.68 0.31
N LYS A 477 -32.77 10.76 -0.21
CA LYS A 477 -32.47 12.13 0.23
C LYS A 477 -32.62 12.29 1.76
N LYS A 478 -33.63 11.65 2.36
CA LYS A 478 -33.86 11.70 3.81
C LYS A 478 -32.74 11.01 4.59
N GLN A 479 -32.30 9.84 4.16
CA GLN A 479 -31.18 9.12 4.77
C GLN A 479 -29.86 9.90 4.68
N LEU A 480 -29.59 10.52 3.53
CA LEU A 480 -28.40 11.36 3.37
C LEU A 480 -28.45 12.59 4.28
N LEU A 481 -29.60 13.28 4.35
CA LEU A 481 -29.79 14.39 5.29
C LEU A 481 -29.63 13.93 6.75
N ALA A 482 -30.22 12.81 7.14
CA ALA A 482 -30.09 12.25 8.48
C ALA A 482 -28.64 11.87 8.80
N THR A 483 -27.89 11.36 7.82
CA THR A 483 -26.46 11.07 7.95
C THR A 483 -25.65 12.35 8.16
N ILE A 484 -25.92 13.42 7.40
CA ILE A 484 -25.30 14.74 7.59
C ILE A 484 -25.63 15.28 8.99
N THR A 485 -26.89 15.20 9.42
CA THR A 485 -27.31 15.59 10.77
C THR A 485 -26.55 14.80 11.84
N GLY A 486 -26.35 13.49 11.62
CA GLY A 486 -25.52 12.63 12.46
C GLY A 486 -24.08 13.14 12.60
N TYR A 487 -23.42 13.51 11.51
CA TYR A 487 -22.07 14.10 11.53
C TYR A 487 -22.03 15.47 12.22
N MET A 488 -23.08 16.28 12.15
CA MET A 488 -23.12 17.56 12.87
C MET A 488 -23.30 17.39 14.40
N GLY A 489 -23.76 16.23 14.86
CA GLY A 489 -24.09 15.98 16.25
C GLY A 489 -22.98 16.24 17.26
N GLY A 490 -21.76 15.77 16.98
CA GLY A 490 -20.63 15.95 17.89
C GLY A 490 -20.27 17.42 18.10
N ARG A 491 -20.17 18.19 17.01
CA ARG A 491 -19.94 19.64 17.10
C ARG A 491 -21.08 20.37 17.81
N THR A 492 -22.33 20.08 17.46
CA THR A 492 -23.47 20.76 18.08
C THR A 492 -23.56 20.45 19.58
N ALA A 493 -23.14 19.26 20.01
CA ALA A 493 -23.03 18.92 21.42
C ALA A 493 -21.99 19.78 22.16
N GLU A 494 -20.82 19.98 21.56
CA GLU A 494 -19.79 20.86 22.11
C GLU A 494 -20.31 22.29 22.31
N GLU A 495 -20.97 22.83 21.27
CA GLU A 495 -21.56 24.18 21.29
C GLU A 495 -22.57 24.36 22.42
N ILE A 496 -23.42 23.35 22.66
CA ILE A 496 -24.51 23.43 23.66
C ILE A 496 -23.99 23.27 25.09
N PHE A 497 -23.07 22.33 25.34
CA PHE A 497 -22.64 21.97 26.69
C PHE A 497 -21.40 22.71 27.17
N PHE A 498 -20.48 23.09 26.27
CA PHE A 498 -19.24 23.79 26.61
C PHE A 498 -19.23 25.25 26.16
N GLY A 499 -20.11 25.64 25.23
CA GLY A 499 -20.17 27.01 24.70
C GLY A 499 -18.95 27.39 23.84
N ASP A 500 -18.13 26.41 23.46
CA ASP A 500 -16.95 26.54 22.61
C ASP A 500 -16.87 25.32 21.67
N VAL A 501 -16.17 25.48 20.55
CA VAL A 501 -16.01 24.43 19.53
C VAL A 501 -14.57 23.94 19.48
N SER A 502 -14.40 22.63 19.39
CA SER A 502 -13.10 22.00 19.28
C SER A 502 -12.67 21.82 17.82
N SER A 503 -11.37 21.57 17.62
CA SER A 503 -10.84 21.12 16.33
C SER A 503 -11.13 19.64 16.05
N GLY A 504 -11.72 18.91 16.98
CA GLY A 504 -12.03 17.48 16.86
C GLY A 504 -13.07 17.18 15.78
N ALA A 505 -14.03 18.09 15.57
CA ALA A 505 -15.10 17.93 14.58
C ALA A 505 -14.67 18.08 13.11
N HIS A 506 -13.36 18.21 12.82
CA HIS A 506 -12.86 18.48 11.47
C HIS A 506 -13.27 17.39 10.46
N ASN A 507 -13.09 16.12 10.82
CA ASN A 507 -13.44 15.00 9.93
C ASN A 507 -14.95 14.92 9.70
N ASP A 508 -15.77 15.18 10.72
CA ASP A 508 -17.23 15.14 10.57
C ASP A 508 -17.74 16.24 9.65
N ILE A 509 -17.16 17.44 9.75
CA ILE A 509 -17.45 18.56 8.83
C ILE A 509 -17.02 18.21 7.40
N GLU A 510 -15.86 17.59 7.23
CA GLU A 510 -15.38 17.15 5.92
C GLU A 510 -16.34 16.12 5.30
N GLN A 511 -16.73 15.08 6.05
CA GLN A 511 -17.66 14.06 5.57
C GLN A 511 -19.05 14.62 5.26
N ALA A 512 -19.59 15.45 6.16
CA ALA A 512 -20.88 16.11 5.95
C ALA A 512 -20.86 16.99 4.70
N THR A 513 -19.80 17.79 4.51
CA THR A 513 -19.63 18.67 3.35
C THR A 513 -19.51 17.86 2.05
N ARG A 514 -18.76 16.76 2.08
CA ARG A 514 -18.60 15.85 0.94
C ARG A 514 -19.95 15.25 0.51
N ILE A 515 -20.75 14.76 1.46
CA ILE A 515 -22.08 14.21 1.17
C ILE A 515 -23.01 15.30 0.65
N ALA A 516 -23.04 16.47 1.29
CA ALA A 516 -23.86 17.59 0.86
C ALA A 516 -23.49 18.04 -0.57
N ARG A 517 -22.20 18.12 -0.90
CA ARG A 517 -21.73 18.42 -2.26
C ARG A 517 -22.17 17.36 -3.25
N MET A 518 -21.97 16.08 -2.95
CA MET A 518 -22.43 14.96 -3.79
C MET A 518 -23.95 14.99 -4.04
N MET A 519 -24.75 15.31 -3.02
CA MET A 519 -26.19 15.48 -3.16
C MET A 519 -26.56 16.58 -4.16
N VAL A 520 -25.80 17.68 -4.18
CA VAL A 520 -26.04 18.82 -5.07
C VAL A 520 -25.50 18.55 -6.47
N THR A 521 -24.28 18.02 -6.60
CA THR A 521 -23.53 17.99 -7.86
C THR A 521 -23.68 16.69 -8.64
N GLU A 522 -23.92 15.56 -7.98
CA GLU A 522 -23.94 14.24 -8.62
C GLU A 522 -25.32 13.59 -8.60
N LEU A 523 -26.01 13.68 -7.46
CA LEU A 523 -27.29 13.02 -7.24
C LEU A 523 -28.51 13.88 -7.63
N GLY A 524 -28.31 15.17 -7.91
CA GLY A 524 -29.39 16.08 -8.32
C GLY A 524 -30.49 16.24 -7.28
N MET A 525 -30.14 16.19 -5.98
CA MET A 525 -31.07 16.24 -4.85
C MET A 525 -31.30 17.65 -4.30
N SER A 526 -30.87 18.68 -5.02
CA SER A 526 -30.97 20.09 -4.61
C SER A 526 -32.00 20.87 -5.44
N GLU A 527 -32.21 22.13 -5.09
CA GLU A 527 -33.08 23.05 -5.85
C GLU A 527 -32.53 23.38 -7.25
N LEU A 528 -31.26 23.05 -7.54
CA LEU A 528 -30.65 23.17 -8.87
C LEU A 528 -31.20 22.14 -9.88
N GLY A 529 -31.97 21.17 -9.39
CA GLY A 529 -32.64 20.16 -10.20
C GLY A 529 -31.82 18.89 -10.41
N PRO A 530 -32.40 17.91 -11.15
CA PRO A 530 -31.80 16.60 -11.37
C PRO A 530 -30.73 16.63 -12.48
N ILE A 531 -29.72 17.49 -12.32
CA ILE A 531 -28.61 17.66 -13.27
C ILE A 531 -27.32 17.19 -12.62
N LYS A 532 -26.54 16.39 -13.34
CA LYS A 532 -25.19 16.00 -12.93
C LYS A 532 -24.22 17.11 -13.33
N TYR A 533 -23.83 17.90 -12.34
CA TYR A 533 -22.80 18.93 -12.48
C TYR A 533 -21.41 18.28 -12.45
N ASP A 534 -21.06 17.57 -11.38
CA ASP A 534 -19.72 16.98 -11.30
C ASP A 534 -19.67 15.63 -12.03
N SER A 535 -18.70 15.46 -12.91
CA SER A 535 -18.39 14.15 -13.49
C SER A 535 -17.35 13.53 -12.59
N GLY A 536 -17.79 12.78 -11.57
CA GLY A 536 -16.93 12.11 -10.57
C GLY A 536 -15.86 11.13 -11.10
N ASP A 537 -15.52 11.19 -12.39
CA ASP A 537 -14.28 10.64 -12.93
C ASP A 537 -13.11 11.50 -12.48
N ASN A 538 -12.73 11.32 -11.20
CA ASN A 538 -11.38 11.61 -10.71
C ASN A 538 -10.40 10.64 -11.39
N ALA A 539 -10.23 10.78 -12.71
CA ALA A 539 -9.08 10.23 -13.40
C ALA A 539 -7.87 10.96 -12.83
N VAL A 540 -7.18 10.32 -11.88
CA VAL A 540 -5.87 10.76 -11.39
C VAL A 540 -4.85 10.55 -12.51
N PHE A 541 -4.97 11.34 -13.57
CA PHE A 541 -3.98 11.47 -14.62
C PHE A 541 -3.05 12.61 -14.22
N LEU A 542 -1.94 12.24 -13.58
CA LEU A 542 -0.89 13.10 -13.03
C LEU A 542 -0.22 14.09 -14.02
N GLY A 543 -0.72 14.23 -15.24
CA GLY A 543 -0.13 15.10 -16.27
C GLY A 543 -1.08 16.08 -16.96
N ARG A 544 -2.40 16.06 -16.68
CA ARG A 544 -3.36 16.82 -17.50
C ARG A 544 -4.36 17.68 -16.72
N ASP A 545 -4.53 17.45 -15.42
CA ASP A 545 -5.75 17.92 -14.72
C ASP A 545 -5.57 19.00 -13.66
N TYR A 546 -4.42 19.69 -13.58
CA TYR A 546 -4.37 20.90 -12.76
C TYR A 546 -5.22 22.06 -13.36
N SER A 547 -5.65 21.95 -14.63
CA SER A 547 -6.47 22.98 -15.31
C SER A 547 -7.90 22.55 -15.66
N GLN A 548 -8.31 21.29 -15.39
CA GLN A 548 -9.64 20.78 -15.77
C GLN A 548 -10.64 20.70 -14.62
N LEU A 549 -10.20 20.70 -13.36
CA LEU A 549 -11.07 20.70 -12.18
C LEU A 549 -11.95 21.97 -12.06
N SER A 550 -11.62 23.06 -12.77
CA SER A 550 -12.31 24.35 -12.65
C SER A 550 -13.33 24.66 -13.76
N ASN A 551 -13.49 23.82 -14.79
CA ASN A 551 -14.18 24.21 -16.03
C ASN A 551 -15.43 23.39 -16.38
N THR A 552 -15.96 22.56 -15.49
CA THR A 552 -17.20 21.81 -15.78
C THR A 552 -18.44 22.71 -15.78
N HIS A 553 -18.44 23.81 -15.00
CA HIS A 553 -19.56 24.75 -14.88
C HIS A 553 -19.11 26.20 -14.81
N SER A 554 -20.03 27.14 -15.05
CA SER A 554 -19.77 28.56 -14.90
C SER A 554 -19.55 28.95 -13.43
N GLY A 555 -18.85 30.06 -13.18
CA GLY A 555 -18.64 30.56 -11.82
C GLY A 555 -19.94 30.88 -11.07
N GLN A 556 -21.02 31.22 -11.80
CA GLN A 556 -22.33 31.43 -11.20
C GLN A 556 -22.92 30.11 -10.68
N ILE A 557 -22.84 29.03 -11.46
CA ILE A 557 -23.31 27.71 -11.02
C ILE A 557 -22.47 27.20 -9.85
N ALA A 558 -21.16 27.44 -9.84
CA ALA A 558 -20.31 27.11 -8.70
C ALA A 558 -20.75 27.83 -7.41
N PHE A 559 -21.05 29.13 -7.50
CA PHE A 559 -21.59 29.90 -6.38
C PHE A 559 -22.96 29.39 -5.90
N GLU A 560 -23.84 29.02 -6.82
CA GLU A 560 -25.15 28.43 -6.51
C GLU A 560 -25.00 27.05 -5.84
N ILE A 561 -24.05 26.22 -6.27
CA ILE A 561 -23.70 24.94 -5.64
C ILE A 561 -23.25 25.20 -4.20
N ASP A 562 -22.32 26.13 -3.97
CA ASP A 562 -21.80 26.43 -2.62
C ASP A 562 -22.90 26.94 -1.68
N GLN A 563 -23.83 27.76 -2.19
CA GLN A 563 -25.00 28.18 -1.41
C GLN A 563 -25.89 27.02 -1.02
N GLN A 564 -26.15 26.09 -1.93
CA GLN A 564 -27.00 24.93 -1.66
C GLN A 564 -26.33 23.97 -0.67
N VAL A 565 -25.02 23.76 -0.79
CA VAL A 565 -24.24 22.97 0.19
C VAL A 565 -24.33 23.62 1.57
N ARG A 566 -24.10 24.94 1.67
CA ARG A 566 -24.22 25.67 2.94
C ARG A 566 -25.62 25.52 3.55
N LYS A 567 -26.67 25.70 2.74
CA LYS A 567 -28.08 25.56 3.17
C LYS A 567 -28.36 24.18 3.74
N ILE A 568 -27.86 23.12 3.11
CA ILE A 568 -28.01 21.74 3.59
C ILE A 568 -27.33 21.55 4.95
N ILE A 569 -26.08 22.00 5.09
CA ILE A 569 -25.31 21.88 6.33
C ILE A 569 -25.95 22.69 7.47
N GLU A 570 -26.34 23.94 7.21
CA GLU A 570 -27.01 24.79 8.22
C GLU A 570 -28.35 24.19 8.67
N THR A 571 -29.13 23.63 7.75
CA THR A 571 -30.39 22.95 8.08
C THR A 571 -30.15 21.71 8.95
N ALA A 572 -29.16 20.89 8.58
CA ALA A 572 -28.78 19.71 9.35
C ALA A 572 -28.25 20.07 10.74
N HIS A 573 -27.44 21.13 10.83
CA HIS A 573 -26.96 21.65 12.11
C HIS A 573 -28.10 22.15 13.00
N ALA A 574 -29.04 22.94 12.45
CA ALA A 574 -30.21 23.40 13.19
C ALA A 574 -31.07 22.24 13.70
N GLN A 575 -31.25 21.20 12.88
CA GLN A 575 -31.96 19.98 13.28
C GLN A 575 -31.21 19.23 14.39
N ALA A 576 -29.88 19.10 14.31
CA ALA A 576 -29.07 18.53 15.38
C ALA A 576 -29.22 19.34 16.69
N THR A 577 -29.24 20.67 16.60
CA THR A 577 -29.43 21.57 17.75
C THR A 577 -30.77 21.34 18.43
N GLU A 578 -31.86 21.20 17.66
CA GLU A 578 -33.18 20.91 18.21
C GLU A 578 -33.21 19.54 18.92
N ILE A 579 -32.69 18.50 18.26
CA ILE A 579 -32.65 17.14 18.80
C ILE A 579 -31.85 17.08 20.10
N ILE A 580 -30.65 17.68 20.13
CA ILE A 580 -29.79 17.66 21.31
C ILE A 580 -30.42 18.48 22.45
N ASN A 581 -31.02 19.63 22.17
CA ASN A 581 -31.72 20.41 23.20
C ASN A 581 -32.91 19.65 23.81
N ASN A 582 -33.65 18.89 23.00
CA ASN A 582 -34.78 18.08 23.47
C ASN A 582 -34.34 16.85 24.28
N ASN A 583 -33.06 16.43 24.19
CA ASN A 583 -32.54 15.21 24.83
C ASN A 583 -31.38 15.48 25.80
N LYS A 584 -31.25 16.70 26.35
CA LYS A 584 -30.12 17.08 27.24
C LYS A 584 -29.93 16.13 28.41
N ASP A 585 -31.02 15.78 29.10
CA ASP A 585 -30.95 14.91 30.29
C ASP A 585 -30.39 13.51 29.94
N LYS A 586 -30.83 12.96 28.80
CA LYS A 586 -30.34 11.66 28.31
C LYS A 586 -28.88 11.74 27.88
N MET A 587 -28.49 12.87 27.31
CA MET A 587 -27.12 13.12 26.90
C MET A 587 -26.16 13.14 28.10
N ASP A 588 -26.53 13.81 29.19
CA ASP A 588 -25.74 13.80 30.43
C ASP A 588 -25.62 12.39 31.01
N ILE A 589 -26.69 11.58 30.98
CA ILE A 589 -26.66 10.19 31.47
C ILE A 589 -25.67 9.35 30.65
N ILE A 590 -25.75 9.40 29.32
CA ILE A 590 -24.89 8.59 28.45
C ILE A 590 -23.43 9.08 28.50
N ALA A 591 -23.21 10.40 28.51
CA ALA A 591 -21.87 10.96 28.59
C ALA A 591 -21.18 10.62 29.92
N ASN A 592 -21.91 10.63 31.04
CA ASN A 592 -21.36 10.22 32.34
C ASN A 592 -21.06 8.71 32.36
N ALA A 593 -21.94 7.88 31.80
CA ALA A 593 -21.67 6.44 31.66
C ALA A 593 -20.42 6.16 30.80
N LEU A 594 -20.22 6.93 29.72
CA LEU A 594 -18.99 6.85 28.91
C LEU A 594 -17.74 7.28 29.68
N LEU A 595 -17.85 8.29 30.55
CA LEU A 595 -16.74 8.71 31.39
C LEU A 595 -16.37 7.67 32.44
N GLU A 596 -17.31 6.84 32.88
CA GLU A 596 -17.08 5.76 33.84
C GLU A 596 -16.54 4.48 33.18
N HIS A 597 -17.19 4.02 32.10
CA HIS A 597 -16.88 2.74 31.46
C HIS A 597 -15.94 2.84 30.25
N GLU A 598 -15.63 4.06 29.78
CA GLU A 598 -14.81 4.39 28.60
C GLU A 598 -15.34 3.88 27.24
N THR A 599 -16.17 2.84 27.23
CA THR A 599 -16.75 2.21 26.05
C THR A 599 -18.15 1.70 26.36
N LEU A 600 -19.10 1.96 25.46
CA LEU A 600 -20.47 1.46 25.56
C LEU A 600 -20.89 0.77 24.24
N ASN A 601 -21.57 -0.37 24.35
CA ASN A 601 -22.13 -1.12 23.23
C ASN A 601 -23.58 -0.70 22.93
N HIS A 602 -24.10 -1.11 21.76
CA HIS A 602 -25.45 -0.79 21.29
C HIS A 602 -26.54 -0.98 22.37
N GLU A 603 -26.59 -2.17 22.98
CA GLU A 603 -27.61 -2.55 23.96
C GLU A 603 -27.53 -1.67 25.22
N GLN A 604 -26.32 -1.35 25.67
CA GLN A 604 -26.08 -0.49 26.82
C GLN A 604 -26.55 0.94 26.54
N ILE A 605 -26.21 1.48 25.37
CA ILE A 605 -26.62 2.83 24.96
C ILE A 605 -28.14 2.90 24.82
N GLN A 606 -28.77 1.88 24.22
CA GLN A 606 -30.22 1.83 24.07
C GLN A 606 -30.94 1.72 25.42
N SER A 607 -30.41 0.91 26.35
CA SER A 607 -30.93 0.81 27.71
C SER A 607 -30.83 2.15 28.44
N LEU A 608 -29.68 2.83 28.37
CA LEU A 608 -29.48 4.15 28.96
C LEU A 608 -30.43 5.19 28.36
N TYR A 609 -30.65 5.16 27.04
CA TYR A 609 -31.54 6.09 26.36
C TYR A 609 -33.03 5.91 26.73
N ASN A 610 -33.45 4.67 26.98
CA ASN A 610 -34.85 4.33 27.27
C ASN A 610 -35.18 4.33 28.77
N THR A 611 -34.30 3.76 29.60
CA THR A 611 -34.55 3.50 31.02
C THR A 611 -33.70 4.37 31.95
N GLY A 612 -32.65 5.01 31.43
CA GLY A 612 -31.68 5.75 32.22
C GLY A 612 -30.75 4.88 33.08
N LYS A 613 -30.77 3.55 32.90
CA LYS A 613 -29.94 2.60 33.65
C LYS A 613 -29.16 1.68 32.72
N MET A 614 -27.97 1.30 33.17
CA MET A 614 -27.18 0.25 32.52
C MET A 614 -27.95 -1.08 32.60
N PRO A 615 -27.92 -1.90 31.53
CA PRO A 615 -28.47 -3.24 31.59
C PRO A 615 -27.64 -4.07 32.59
N GLU A 616 -28.29 -4.94 33.35
CA GLU A 616 -27.60 -5.95 34.15
C GLU A 616 -26.97 -6.97 33.20
N THR A 617 -25.78 -6.69 32.68
CA THR A 617 -25.03 -7.67 31.90
C THR A 617 -24.30 -8.60 32.87
N TYR A 618 -24.55 -9.90 32.67
CA TYR A 618 -23.82 -11.01 33.24
C TYR A 618 -22.37 -10.94 32.75
N ASP A 619 -21.53 -10.18 33.45
CA ASP A 619 -20.08 -10.33 33.33
C ASP A 619 -19.77 -11.75 33.81
N GLY A 620 -19.26 -12.60 32.91
CA GLY A 620 -18.96 -14.02 33.15
C GLY A 620 -17.85 -14.29 34.18
N THR A 621 -17.78 -13.47 35.21
CA THR A 621 -16.90 -13.54 36.37
C THR A 621 -17.72 -13.33 37.64
N GLU A 622 -18.62 -14.26 37.95
CA GLU A 622 -19.00 -14.51 39.34
C GLU A 622 -19.05 -16.01 39.62
N GLU A 623 -18.74 -16.28 40.88
CA GLU A 623 -18.25 -17.51 41.47
C GLU A 623 -19.21 -18.69 41.32
N HIS A 624 -18.64 -19.89 41.45
CA HIS A 624 -19.38 -21.10 41.79
C HIS A 624 -20.24 -20.85 43.04
N VAL A 625 -21.47 -20.40 42.85
CA VAL A 625 -22.54 -20.61 43.82
C VAL A 625 -22.99 -22.04 43.60
N GLU A 626 -22.55 -22.93 44.49
CA GLU A 626 -23.14 -24.25 44.67
C GLU A 626 -24.66 -24.07 44.85
N SER A 627 -25.41 -24.30 43.79
CA SER A 627 -26.85 -24.51 43.87
C SER A 627 -27.09 -25.86 44.57
N ASN A 628 -27.29 -25.80 45.88
CA ASN A 628 -28.04 -26.83 46.60
C ASN A 628 -29.47 -26.80 46.03
N ASP A 629 -29.76 -27.68 45.08
CA ASP A 629 -31.12 -27.96 44.64
C ASP A 629 -31.41 -29.46 44.84
N ASP A 630 -31.79 -29.79 46.08
CA ASP A 630 -32.70 -30.90 46.34
C ASP A 630 -34.07 -30.50 45.77
N ASN A 631 -34.41 -30.94 44.55
CA ASN A 631 -35.79 -31.30 44.23
C ASN A 631 -35.91 -32.14 42.96
N ASN A 632 -36.45 -33.34 43.16
CA ASN A 632 -36.85 -34.33 42.17
C ASN A 632 -37.79 -33.77 41.10
N ASN A 633 -37.45 -33.97 39.83
CA ASN A 633 -38.37 -34.57 38.84
C ASN A 633 -37.65 -34.87 37.52
N THR A 634 -37.24 -36.13 37.36
CA THR A 634 -36.84 -36.73 36.09
C THR A 634 -38.08 -37.06 35.25
N PRO A 635 -38.16 -36.68 33.96
CA PRO A 635 -39.09 -37.31 33.01
C PRO A 635 -38.45 -38.59 32.46
N GLU A 636 -39.20 -39.70 32.53
CA GLU A 636 -38.82 -41.01 31.94
C GLU A 636 -38.61 -40.95 30.42
N PRO A 637 -37.70 -41.76 29.85
CA PRO A 637 -37.56 -41.94 28.41
C PRO A 637 -38.65 -42.88 27.86
N PRO A 638 -39.07 -42.73 26.58
CA PRO A 638 -40.15 -43.52 26.01
C PRO A 638 -39.72 -44.99 25.80
N LYS A 639 -40.62 -45.91 26.19
CA LYS A 639 -40.48 -47.37 26.03
C LYS A 639 -40.61 -47.76 24.56
N ALA A 640 -39.71 -48.62 24.09
CA ALA A 640 -39.84 -49.34 22.82
C ALA A 640 -40.73 -50.57 23.00
N ASP A 641 -41.72 -50.74 22.12
CA ASP A 641 -42.56 -51.94 22.03
C ASP A 641 -41.81 -53.07 21.30
N PRO A 642 -41.78 -54.31 21.82
CA PRO A 642 -41.16 -55.46 21.17
C PRO A 642 -42.21 -56.43 20.64
N GLU A 643 -42.77 -56.16 19.46
CA GLU A 643 -43.45 -57.17 18.62
C GLU A 643 -43.24 -56.81 17.14
N ASP A 644 -42.19 -57.36 16.54
CA ASP A 644 -42.24 -57.97 15.20
C ASP A 644 -40.81 -58.35 14.78
N ASP A 645 -40.35 -59.46 15.35
CA ASP A 645 -39.16 -60.18 14.92
C ASP A 645 -39.63 -61.54 14.38
N LEU A 646 -40.23 -61.53 13.19
CA LEU A 646 -40.53 -62.72 12.40
C LEU A 646 -40.48 -62.36 10.91
N LEU A 647 -39.36 -62.69 10.28
CA LEU A 647 -39.25 -63.39 8.97
C LEU A 647 -37.97 -62.98 8.23
N ASP A 648 -36.88 -63.62 8.63
CA ASP A 648 -35.90 -64.14 7.69
C ASP A 648 -36.60 -65.24 6.86
N GLU A 649 -36.97 -64.97 5.60
CA GLU A 649 -37.01 -65.93 4.50
C GLU A 649 -37.42 -65.27 3.15
N MET A 650 -36.53 -65.38 2.16
CA MET A 650 -36.80 -65.40 0.71
C MET A 650 -37.26 -64.11 -0.01
N LYS A 651 -36.30 -63.38 -0.61
CA LYS A 651 -36.10 -63.27 -2.08
C LYS A 651 -35.00 -62.28 -2.48
#